data_AF-A0AAF1KWU2-F1
#
_entry.id   AF-A0AAF1KWU2-F1
#
_cell.length_a   1.000
_cell.length_b   1.000
_cell.length_c   1.000
_cell.angle_alpha   90.00
_cell.angle_beta   90.00
_cell.angle_gamma   90.00
#
_symmetry.space_group_name_H-M   'P 1'
#
loop_
_entity.id
_entity.type
_entity.pdbx_description
1 polymer ?
#
loop_
_entity_poly.entity_id
_entity_poly.type
_entity_poly.pdbx_seq_one_letter_code
_entity_poly.pdbx_strand_id
1 'polypeptide(L)'
;MTIRQFLSEAYPTRSRKGAWQDILSEFGLRSDAADQGLESFATASLRGDRQSLLLARLTAGDQTLSPLARRPGGPIALISLDESLEMRLGSETLLIEAGSLVIVPAVGEWQLCLRKSARMIVLSIADSLFPGHKAGLQTLKAPRHYVATGLAAIFIKTIEAAAGEMDSVSESEWRSLEGAIADLFVALVLQAETSDAAASPGSAALFHRVTLGIERHLHEPELTALRIARLEGISERYLQKLFLQNGESVSNYIRERRLQRARAALVAPGEIRLPIAEIAYSCGFGDAANFNRLFKERFSLPPGAFRSRHVEQLAANTNAEQRGWPLSALVAKRLQQRSIATGDALADSDGSEGETGSSVRHVLAASAATVHWGYFSRALPAVLEIRSGDTVEIQTLTQHASDAPEFMIDGDAAAEDVFYWTAQRKSVDRRGAGPIDASIYGRGAGEGFGVHICTGPIYVKDAEPGDVIEVRINSIAPRPSNSPGYEGRAFGSSVAAWWGYHYNEFIQEPKARENITIYEVFSDEGYAEALYSYRWQPQTDPFGVVHRTYDYPGVPVDRSSVEMCSPVLEGVRIPLRPHFGVIAVAPREAELVDSVPPSYFGGNLDNWRLGQGSAVYLPVSVPGALLSIGDPHAAQGDGELGGTAIECSMTGDVTVILHKKGELFVELSYPLLETPTEWILIGFSHPNYLAEFGKKGQGEVYANSSLDLAMKDAFRKARRFLMESKGLTEDEAIALMSAAVDFGVTQVVDGNWGVHAIIRKSLFKL
;
A
#
# COMPACT_ATOMS: atom_id res chain seq x y z
N MET A 1 -3.23 -14.49 14.17
CA MET A 1 -4.28 -13.76 13.45
C MET A 1 -3.63 -13.02 12.32
N THR A 2 -3.94 -13.46 11.11
CA THR A 2 -3.51 -12.83 9.87
C THR A 2 -4.06 -11.41 9.80
N ILE A 3 -3.25 -10.47 9.31
CA ILE A 3 -3.65 -9.09 9.09
C ILE A 3 -4.77 -9.04 8.06
N ARG A 4 -5.72 -8.14 8.30
CA ARG A 4 -6.85 -7.93 7.40
C ARG A 4 -6.67 -6.60 6.72
N GLN A 5 -6.54 -6.64 5.39
CA GLN A 5 -6.44 -5.47 4.55
C GLN A 5 -7.77 -5.21 3.83
N PHE A 6 -8.18 -3.96 3.83
CA PHE A 6 -9.30 -3.44 3.05
C PHE A 6 -8.78 -2.35 2.11
N LEU A 7 -9.18 -2.46 0.85
CA LEU A 7 -9.00 -1.44 -0.17
C LEU A 7 -10.37 -1.26 -0.80
N SER A 8 -10.94 -0.07 -0.71
CA SER A 8 -12.25 0.25 -1.31
C SER A 8 -12.31 -0.12 -2.79
N GLU A 9 -11.22 0.14 -3.53
CA GLU A 9 -11.07 -0.19 -4.94
C GLU A 9 -11.11 -1.71 -5.22
N ALA A 10 -10.87 -2.58 -4.22
CA ALA A 10 -10.99 -4.02 -4.40
C ALA A 10 -12.45 -4.51 -4.54
N TYR A 11 -13.42 -3.63 -4.28
CA TYR A 11 -14.85 -3.93 -4.31
C TYR A 11 -15.57 -3.18 -5.43
N PRO A 12 -16.63 -3.77 -6.02
CA PRO A 12 -17.51 -3.06 -6.93
C PRO A 12 -18.15 -1.84 -6.28
N THR A 13 -18.33 -0.74 -7.03
CA THR A 13 -18.82 0.56 -6.50
C THR A 13 -20.07 0.41 -5.63
N ARG A 14 -21.03 -0.41 -6.06
CA ARG A 14 -22.29 -0.70 -5.32
C ARG A 14 -22.09 -1.35 -3.94
N SER A 15 -20.99 -2.06 -3.73
CA SER A 15 -20.69 -2.81 -2.50
C SER A 15 -19.71 -2.10 -1.57
N ARG A 16 -18.96 -1.09 -2.08
CA ARG A 16 -17.90 -0.38 -1.32
C ARG A 16 -18.39 0.21 -0.01
N LYS A 17 -19.54 0.90 -0.03
CA LYS A 17 -20.11 1.52 1.17
C LYS A 17 -20.43 0.49 2.25
N GLY A 18 -20.99 -0.65 1.86
CA GLY A 18 -21.26 -1.76 2.79
C GLY A 18 -19.97 -2.32 3.38
N ALA A 19 -19.01 -2.66 2.52
CA ALA A 19 -17.74 -3.25 2.96
C ALA A 19 -16.90 -2.29 3.84
N TRP A 20 -16.88 -1.00 3.52
CA TRP A 20 -16.26 0.02 4.37
C TRP A 20 -16.97 0.15 5.71
N GLN A 21 -18.30 0.15 5.71
CA GLN A 21 -19.10 0.18 6.94
C GLN A 21 -18.86 -1.06 7.81
N ASP A 22 -18.61 -2.23 7.22
CA ASP A 22 -18.25 -3.45 7.95
C ASP A 22 -16.91 -3.29 8.67
N ILE A 23 -15.90 -2.71 8.00
CA ILE A 23 -14.60 -2.38 8.60
C ILE A 23 -14.76 -1.36 9.74
N LEU A 24 -15.47 -0.26 9.53
CA LEU A 24 -15.72 0.74 10.57
C LEU A 24 -16.47 0.14 11.77
N SER A 25 -17.42 -0.76 11.51
CA SER A 25 -18.18 -1.42 12.58
C SER A 25 -17.30 -2.24 13.52
N GLU A 26 -16.13 -2.71 13.05
CA GLU A 26 -15.13 -3.42 13.87
C GLU A 26 -14.68 -2.59 15.07
N PHE A 27 -14.62 -1.26 14.90
CA PHE A 27 -14.22 -0.28 15.89
C PHE A 27 -15.40 0.38 16.59
N GLY A 28 -16.63 0.00 16.27
CA GLY A 28 -17.82 0.69 16.78
C GLY A 28 -18.07 2.02 16.08
N LEU A 29 -17.55 2.21 14.87
CA LEU A 29 -17.74 3.40 14.05
C LEU A 29 -18.76 3.15 12.94
N ARG A 30 -19.37 4.22 12.44
CA ARG A 30 -20.14 4.22 11.19
C ARG A 30 -19.83 5.46 10.38
N SER A 31 -19.98 5.34 9.07
CA SER A 31 -19.95 6.48 8.15
C SER A 31 -21.38 7.00 7.98
N ASP A 32 -21.62 8.28 8.26
CA ASP A 32 -22.97 8.87 8.19
C ASP A 32 -23.42 9.07 6.73
N ALA A 33 -24.66 8.68 6.45
CA ALA A 33 -25.13 8.40 5.08
C ALA A 33 -25.33 9.61 4.15
N ALA A 34 -25.13 10.85 4.63
CA ALA A 34 -25.36 12.06 3.84
C ALA A 34 -24.28 12.35 2.79
N ASP A 35 -23.13 11.68 2.89
CA ASP A 35 -22.01 11.94 2.00
C ASP A 35 -22.15 11.15 0.69
N GLN A 36 -22.18 11.89 -0.42
CA GLN A 36 -21.84 11.41 -1.78
C GLN A 36 -20.38 10.93 -1.88
N GLY A 37 -19.65 10.85 -0.76
CA GLY A 37 -18.19 10.88 -0.66
C GLY A 37 -17.48 9.52 -0.63
N LEU A 38 -18.15 8.37 -0.64
CA LEU A 38 -17.42 7.09 -0.80
C LEU A 38 -16.90 6.84 -2.22
N GLU A 39 -17.10 7.78 -3.15
CA GLU A 39 -16.28 7.88 -4.37
C GLU A 39 -14.81 8.20 -4.05
N SER A 40 -14.51 8.67 -2.82
CA SER A 40 -13.18 8.97 -2.36
C SER A 40 -12.57 7.76 -1.63
N PHE A 41 -11.59 7.15 -2.29
CA PHE A 41 -10.62 6.17 -1.80
C PHE A 41 -10.61 5.97 -0.26
N ALA A 42 -10.81 4.73 0.17
CA ALA A 42 -10.61 4.29 1.56
C ALA A 42 -9.78 3.00 1.63
N THR A 43 -8.86 2.94 2.61
CA THR A 43 -8.04 1.77 2.92
C THR A 43 -7.96 1.53 4.42
N ALA A 44 -7.79 0.27 4.80
CA ALA A 44 -7.53 -0.11 6.17
C ALA A 44 -6.59 -1.32 6.24
N SER A 45 -5.60 -1.26 7.13
CA SER A 45 -4.83 -2.42 7.57
C SER A 45 -5.11 -2.65 9.04
N LEU A 46 -5.70 -3.80 9.37
CA LEU A 46 -6.16 -4.13 10.71
C LEU A 46 -5.41 -5.34 11.26
N ARG A 47 -5.02 -5.26 12.53
CA ARG A 47 -4.46 -6.39 13.30
C ARG A 47 -5.07 -6.49 14.69
N GLY A 48 -5.27 -7.73 15.14
CA GLY A 48 -5.81 -8.06 16.44
C GLY A 48 -7.25 -8.56 16.41
N ASP A 49 -7.87 -8.61 17.60
CA ASP A 49 -9.21 -9.17 17.84
C ASP A 49 -10.09 -8.15 18.54
N ARG A 50 -11.34 -8.05 18.10
CA ARG A 50 -12.39 -7.25 18.74
C ARG A 50 -12.67 -7.66 20.19
N GLN A 51 -12.31 -8.88 20.59
CA GLN A 51 -12.45 -9.36 21.99
C GLN A 51 -11.26 -9.04 22.90
N SER A 52 -10.17 -8.51 22.32
CA SER A 52 -8.94 -8.10 22.99
C SER A 52 -8.62 -6.67 22.54
N LEU A 53 -7.56 -6.48 21.76
CA LEU A 53 -7.15 -5.23 21.17
C LEU A 53 -7.28 -5.34 19.66
N LEU A 54 -7.90 -4.32 19.04
CA LEU A 54 -7.93 -4.16 17.59
C LEU A 54 -7.28 -2.84 17.23
N LEU A 55 -6.25 -2.90 16.39
CA LEU A 55 -5.53 -1.75 15.85
C LEU A 55 -5.76 -1.65 14.35
N ALA A 56 -5.99 -0.44 13.83
CA ALA A 56 -5.99 -0.17 12.40
C ALA A 56 -5.24 1.09 12.03
N ARG A 57 -4.57 1.03 10.88
CA ARG A 57 -4.22 2.21 10.08
C ARG A 57 -5.32 2.42 9.05
N LEU A 58 -5.96 3.58 9.09
CA LEU A 58 -7.04 3.96 8.17
C LEU A 58 -6.60 5.16 7.34
N THR A 59 -6.88 5.09 6.04
CA THR A 59 -6.89 6.26 5.15
C THR A 59 -8.27 6.34 4.53
N ALA A 60 -8.91 7.50 4.56
CA ALA A 60 -10.18 7.67 3.90
C ALA A 60 -10.41 9.10 3.43
N GLY A 61 -11.17 9.23 2.35
CA GLY A 61 -11.56 10.52 1.81
C GLY A 61 -12.64 11.25 2.63
N ASP A 62 -13.24 12.31 2.04
CA ASP A 62 -14.29 13.14 2.65
C ASP A 62 -15.47 12.31 3.16
N GLN A 63 -15.63 12.25 4.49
CA GLN A 63 -16.78 11.64 5.14
C GLN A 63 -16.89 12.05 6.62
N THR A 64 -18.07 11.84 7.19
CA THR A 64 -18.28 11.98 8.64
C THR A 64 -18.40 10.63 9.33
N LEU A 65 -17.55 10.39 10.33
CA LEU A 65 -17.60 9.19 11.17
C LEU A 65 -18.31 9.46 12.50
N SER A 66 -19.17 8.54 12.92
CA SER A 66 -19.97 8.64 14.15
C SER A 66 -19.99 7.33 14.93
N PRO A 67 -20.32 7.35 16.23
CA PRO A 67 -20.55 6.15 17.04
C PRO A 67 -21.63 5.24 16.47
N LEU A 68 -21.37 3.93 16.48
CA LEU A 68 -22.37 2.91 16.19
C LEU A 68 -23.14 2.54 17.47
N ALA A 69 -24.32 3.16 17.65
CA ALA A 69 -25.18 3.09 18.85
C ALA A 69 -25.54 1.69 19.40
N ARG A 70 -25.28 0.60 18.66
CA ARG A 70 -25.65 -0.78 19.03
C ARG A 70 -24.51 -1.64 19.57
N ARG A 71 -23.30 -1.10 19.77
CA ARG A 71 -22.15 -1.89 20.21
C ARG A 71 -21.74 -1.55 21.65
N PRO A 72 -21.82 -2.51 22.61
CA PRO A 72 -21.07 -2.41 23.85
C PRO A 72 -19.59 -2.61 23.52
N GLY A 73 -18.76 -1.62 23.85
CA GLY A 73 -17.32 -1.66 23.62
C GLY A 73 -16.60 -0.63 24.48
N GLY A 74 -15.31 -0.86 24.74
CA GLY A 74 -14.45 0.08 25.45
C GLY A 74 -14.20 1.36 24.63
N PRO A 75 -13.53 2.36 25.21
CA PRO A 75 -13.21 3.62 24.54
C PRO A 75 -12.40 3.40 23.25
N ILE A 76 -12.58 4.31 22.30
CA ILE A 76 -11.86 4.30 21.02
C ILE A 76 -10.77 5.36 21.11
N ALA A 77 -9.52 4.97 20.84
CA ALA A 77 -8.40 5.88 20.71
C ALA A 77 -8.16 6.18 19.22
N LEU A 78 -8.03 7.46 18.89
CA LEU A 78 -7.81 7.94 17.53
C LEU A 78 -6.56 8.83 17.54
N ILE A 79 -5.63 8.58 16.62
CA ILE A 79 -4.44 9.41 16.42
C ILE A 79 -4.46 9.93 14.99
N SER A 80 -4.44 11.24 14.82
CA SER A 80 -4.27 11.81 13.48
C SER A 80 -2.79 11.75 13.06
N LEU A 81 -2.49 11.43 11.80
CA LEU A 81 -1.11 11.27 11.34
C LEU A 81 -0.56 12.54 10.64
N ASP A 82 -1.22 13.02 9.58
CA ASP A 82 -0.62 14.01 8.67
C ASP A 82 -1.24 15.41 8.74
N GLU A 83 -2.55 15.50 8.98
CA GLU A 83 -3.32 16.74 9.01
C GLU A 83 -4.17 16.79 10.29
N SER A 84 -4.61 17.98 10.69
CA SER A 84 -5.52 18.08 11.83
C SER A 84 -6.91 17.55 11.45
N LEU A 85 -7.56 16.84 12.36
CA LEU A 85 -8.94 16.36 12.17
C LEU A 85 -9.91 17.24 12.94
N GLU A 86 -11.10 17.45 12.38
CA GLU A 86 -12.17 18.19 13.05
C GLU A 86 -13.13 17.20 13.71
N MET A 87 -13.37 17.35 15.01
CA MET A 87 -14.38 16.58 15.73
C MET A 87 -15.47 17.50 16.27
N ARG A 88 -16.73 17.21 15.95
CA ARG A 88 -17.91 17.94 16.42
C ARG A 88 -18.50 17.27 17.65
N LEU A 89 -18.79 18.07 18.66
CA LEU A 89 -19.36 17.69 19.95
C LEU A 89 -20.64 18.50 20.16
N GLY A 90 -21.74 18.06 19.54
CA GLY A 90 -22.97 18.86 19.45
C GLY A 90 -22.74 20.17 18.69
N SER A 91 -22.77 21.32 19.38
CA SER A 91 -22.52 22.64 18.81
C SER A 91 -21.05 23.09 18.86
N GLU A 92 -20.19 22.34 19.56
CA GLU A 92 -18.76 22.67 19.70
C GLU A 92 -17.91 21.90 18.69
N THR A 93 -16.75 22.45 18.36
CA THR A 93 -15.78 21.84 17.44
C THR A 93 -14.42 21.77 18.11
N LEU A 94 -13.85 20.57 18.17
CA LEU A 94 -12.51 20.29 18.66
C LEU A 94 -11.59 20.00 17.47
N LEU A 95 -10.46 20.70 17.39
CA LEU A 95 -9.41 20.43 16.41
C LEU A 95 -8.38 19.48 17.01
N ILE A 96 -8.20 18.33 16.38
CA ILE A 96 -7.22 17.31 16.77
C ILE A 96 -5.97 17.52 15.93
N GLU A 97 -4.90 18.06 16.52
CA GLU A 97 -3.63 18.28 15.83
C GLU A 97 -3.00 16.98 15.33
N ALA A 98 -2.24 17.04 14.24
CA ALA A 98 -1.46 15.92 13.74
C ALA A 98 -0.49 15.38 14.81
N GLY A 99 -0.43 14.06 14.97
CA GLY A 99 0.33 13.37 16.01
C GLY A 99 -0.26 13.43 17.41
N SER A 100 -1.44 14.03 17.61
CA SER A 100 -2.13 14.06 18.90
C SER A 100 -3.13 12.90 19.05
N LEU A 101 -3.40 12.52 20.30
CA LEU A 101 -4.33 11.44 20.64
C LEU A 101 -5.66 12.05 21.10
N VAL A 102 -6.76 11.51 20.60
CA VAL A 102 -8.07 11.70 21.21
C VAL A 102 -8.64 10.35 21.64
N ILE A 103 -9.20 10.29 22.84
CA ILE A 103 -9.94 9.14 23.34
C ILE A 103 -11.41 9.53 23.37
N VAL A 104 -12.23 8.81 22.61
CA VAL A 104 -13.66 9.06 22.46
C VAL A 104 -14.47 7.90 23.06
N PRO A 105 -15.65 8.18 23.63
CA PRO A 105 -16.53 7.11 24.11
C PRO A 105 -17.12 6.33 22.94
N ALA A 106 -17.32 5.02 23.12
CA ALA A 106 -17.93 4.15 22.10
C ALA A 106 -19.40 4.50 21.79
N VAL A 107 -20.04 5.29 22.65
CA VAL A 107 -21.40 5.81 22.50
C VAL A 107 -21.42 7.30 22.82
N GLY A 108 -22.30 8.07 22.19
CA GLY A 108 -22.45 9.49 22.43
C GLY A 108 -22.76 10.29 21.18
N GLU A 109 -22.86 11.61 21.33
CA GLU A 109 -23.10 12.56 20.23
C GLU A 109 -21.79 13.27 19.86
N TRP A 110 -20.90 12.54 19.18
CA TRP A 110 -19.70 13.12 18.57
C TRP A 110 -19.59 12.67 17.12
N GLN A 111 -19.01 13.51 16.28
CA GLN A 111 -18.78 13.22 14.86
C GLN A 111 -17.36 13.63 14.48
N LEU A 112 -16.62 12.76 13.81
CA LEU A 112 -15.29 13.05 13.28
C LEU A 112 -15.41 13.35 11.78
N CYS A 113 -15.04 14.56 11.38
CA CYS A 113 -15.08 15.00 9.99
C CYS A 113 -13.73 14.72 9.32
N LEU A 114 -13.73 13.80 8.37
CA LEU A 114 -12.59 13.53 7.50
C LEU A 114 -12.68 14.43 6.27
N ARG A 115 -11.56 15.04 5.90
CA ARG A 115 -11.42 15.94 4.75
C ARG A 115 -10.20 15.52 3.94
N LYS A 116 -10.30 15.60 2.61
CA LYS A 116 -9.31 15.08 1.67
C LYS A 116 -8.98 13.63 2.02
N SER A 117 -7.75 13.17 1.77
CA SER A 117 -7.26 11.86 2.22
C SER A 117 -6.81 11.91 3.69
N ALA A 118 -7.75 11.84 4.62
CA ALA A 118 -7.47 11.83 6.05
C ALA A 118 -6.83 10.50 6.47
N ARG A 119 -5.72 10.59 7.24
CA ARG A 119 -4.95 9.43 7.72
C ARG A 119 -4.95 9.37 9.24
N MET A 120 -5.29 8.22 9.78
CA MET A 120 -5.41 8.05 11.22
C MET A 120 -5.10 6.61 11.67
N ILE A 121 -4.69 6.49 12.93
CA ILE A 121 -4.67 5.21 13.63
C ILE A 121 -5.91 5.13 14.51
N VAL A 122 -6.60 4.00 14.46
CA VAL A 122 -7.75 3.68 15.29
C VAL A 122 -7.43 2.48 16.15
N LEU A 123 -7.65 2.62 17.45
CA LEU A 123 -7.44 1.57 18.43
C LEU A 123 -8.75 1.37 19.21
N SER A 124 -9.23 0.13 19.21
CA SER A 124 -10.33 -0.31 20.06
C SER A 124 -9.79 -1.32 21.07
N ILE A 125 -10.03 -1.07 22.36
CA ILE A 125 -9.59 -1.96 23.44
C ILE A 125 -10.82 -2.51 24.16
N ALA A 126 -10.91 -3.84 24.27
CA ALA A 126 -12.03 -4.50 24.94
C ALA A 126 -11.95 -4.38 26.46
N ASP A 127 -13.11 -4.27 27.11
CA ASP A 127 -13.26 -4.22 28.57
C ASP A 127 -12.63 -5.42 29.30
N SER A 128 -12.46 -6.54 28.60
CA SER A 128 -11.82 -7.76 29.09
C SER A 128 -10.35 -7.55 29.48
N LEU A 129 -9.67 -6.58 28.87
CA LEU A 129 -8.27 -6.24 29.15
C LEU A 129 -8.11 -5.34 30.39
N PHE A 130 -9.21 -4.91 31.02
CA PHE A 130 -9.20 -4.03 32.19
C PHE A 130 -9.85 -4.63 33.46
N PRO A 131 -9.47 -5.85 33.91
CA PRO A 131 -10.02 -6.40 35.14
C PRO A 131 -9.58 -5.54 36.35
N GLY A 132 -10.54 -5.09 37.15
CA GLY A 132 -10.29 -4.27 38.36
C GLY A 132 -10.21 -2.76 38.16
N HIS A 133 -10.12 -2.27 36.92
CA HIS A 133 -10.06 -0.83 36.59
C HIS A 133 -11.34 -0.31 35.92
N LYS A 134 -12.42 -1.11 35.92
CA LYS A 134 -13.70 -0.79 35.27
C LYS A 134 -14.33 0.53 35.73
N ALA A 135 -14.11 0.93 36.99
CA ALA A 135 -14.70 2.14 37.55
C ALA A 135 -14.16 3.44 36.90
N GLY A 136 -12.89 3.48 36.48
CA GLY A 136 -12.27 4.65 35.82
C GLY A 136 -12.37 4.64 34.28
N LEU A 137 -12.87 3.55 33.70
CA LEU A 137 -13.14 3.44 32.25
C LEU A 137 -14.62 3.63 31.91
N GLN A 138 -15.53 3.35 32.86
CA GLN A 138 -16.97 3.65 32.76
C GLN A 138 -17.31 5.16 32.85
N THR A 139 -16.30 6.03 32.97
CA THR A 139 -16.42 7.47 33.23
C THR A 139 -16.06 8.37 32.05
N LEU A 140 -15.63 7.84 30.90
CA LEU A 140 -15.42 8.64 29.69
C LEU A 140 -16.79 9.05 29.11
N LYS A 141 -17.37 10.13 29.64
CA LYS A 141 -18.66 10.70 29.18
C LYS A 141 -18.50 11.65 28.00
N ALA A 142 -17.30 12.15 27.78
CA ALA A 142 -16.96 13.10 26.73
C ALA A 142 -15.56 12.80 26.19
N PRO A 143 -15.26 13.14 24.92
CA PRO A 143 -13.93 12.99 24.36
C PRO A 143 -12.84 13.71 25.16
N ARG A 144 -11.65 13.09 25.21
CA ARG A 144 -10.45 13.64 25.87
C ARG A 144 -9.33 13.78 24.85
N HIS A 145 -8.80 14.99 24.70
CA HIS A 145 -7.66 15.28 23.83
C HIS A 145 -6.36 15.31 24.65
N TYR A 146 -5.33 14.66 24.13
CA TYR A 146 -4.03 14.54 24.74
C TYR A 146 -2.96 15.06 23.79
N VAL A 147 -2.26 16.11 24.23
CA VAL A 147 -1.06 16.60 23.55
C VAL A 147 0.07 15.59 23.76
N ALA A 148 0.90 15.38 22.74
CA ALA A 148 2.01 14.41 22.73
C ALA A 148 3.15 14.78 23.71
N THR A 149 2.88 14.68 25.01
CA THR A 149 3.84 14.94 26.09
C THR A 149 3.75 13.85 27.17
N GLY A 150 4.83 13.61 27.90
CA GLY A 150 4.87 12.65 29.00
C GLY A 150 4.40 11.25 28.59
N LEU A 151 3.46 10.68 29.36
CA LEU A 151 2.93 9.34 29.10
C LEU A 151 2.12 9.25 27.79
N ALA A 152 1.42 10.32 27.40
CA ALA A 152 0.70 10.37 26.13
C ALA A 152 1.65 10.26 24.93
N ALA A 153 2.82 10.92 24.99
CA ALA A 153 3.84 10.80 23.94
C ALA A 153 4.35 9.37 23.80
N ILE A 154 4.61 8.69 24.92
CA ILE A 154 5.06 7.29 24.93
C ILE A 154 3.98 6.40 24.32
N PHE A 155 2.73 6.53 24.77
CA PHE A 155 1.62 5.76 24.23
C PHE A 155 1.45 5.96 22.73
N ILE A 156 1.41 7.21 22.26
CA ILE A 156 1.30 7.55 20.83
C ILE A 156 2.43 6.88 20.04
N LYS A 157 3.68 7.02 20.49
CA LYS A 157 4.83 6.43 19.79
C LYS A 157 4.78 4.91 19.76
N THR A 158 4.33 4.26 20.84
CA THR A 158 4.13 2.82 20.87
C THR A 158 3.06 2.38 19.88
N ILE A 159 1.94 3.09 19.81
CA ILE A 159 0.85 2.78 18.86
C ILE A 159 1.27 3.03 17.41
N GLU A 160 1.97 4.13 17.14
CA GLU A 160 2.53 4.43 15.82
C GLU A 160 3.50 3.33 15.36
N ALA A 161 4.42 2.91 16.24
CA ALA A 161 5.36 1.82 15.95
C ALA A 161 4.64 0.48 15.73
N ALA A 162 3.66 0.16 16.58
CA ALA A 162 2.82 -1.03 16.45
C ALA A 162 2.05 -1.07 15.12
N ALA A 163 1.56 0.09 14.67
CA ALA A 163 0.83 0.22 13.43
C ALA A 163 1.75 0.18 12.19
N GLY A 164 3.00 0.65 12.31
CA GLY A 164 4.01 0.55 11.25
C GLY A 164 4.48 -0.88 11.03
N GLU A 165 4.74 -1.61 12.12
CA GLU A 165 5.29 -2.98 12.10
C GLU A 165 4.20 -4.06 12.10
N MET A 166 2.93 -3.70 11.85
CA MET A 166 1.85 -4.67 11.98
C MET A 166 2.01 -5.85 11.02
N ASP A 167 2.69 -5.69 9.88
CA ASP A 167 2.94 -6.72 8.86
C ASP A 167 4.11 -7.66 9.19
N SER A 168 5.10 -7.21 9.95
CA SER A 168 6.34 -7.93 10.25
C SER A 168 6.30 -8.69 11.58
N VAL A 169 5.52 -8.21 12.55
CA VAL A 169 5.50 -8.72 13.92
C VAL A 169 4.91 -10.13 14.00
N SER A 170 5.53 -11.05 14.75
CA SER A 170 4.99 -12.39 14.98
C SER A 170 3.77 -12.38 15.91
N GLU A 171 2.99 -13.46 15.94
CA GLU A 171 1.85 -13.59 16.86
C GLU A 171 2.22 -13.48 18.33
N SER A 172 3.38 -14.01 18.72
CA SER A 172 3.87 -13.94 20.10
C SER A 172 4.29 -12.53 20.50
N GLU A 173 4.95 -11.81 19.59
CA GLU A 173 5.34 -10.41 19.80
C GLU A 173 4.10 -9.52 19.84
N TRP A 174 3.14 -9.75 18.95
CA TRP A 174 1.86 -9.02 18.95
C TRP A 174 1.12 -9.17 20.28
N ARG A 175 0.99 -10.39 20.81
CA ARG A 175 0.36 -10.60 22.13
C ARG A 175 1.08 -9.89 23.27
N SER A 176 2.41 -9.79 23.20
CA SER A 176 3.20 -9.07 24.19
C SER A 176 2.94 -7.56 24.09
N LEU A 177 2.83 -7.05 22.85
CA LEU A 177 2.50 -5.66 22.56
C LEU A 177 1.08 -5.31 22.98
N GLU A 178 0.11 -6.21 22.83
CA GLU A 178 -1.27 -6.02 23.30
C GLU A 178 -1.31 -5.72 24.80
N GLY A 179 -0.58 -6.49 25.61
CA GLY A 179 -0.49 -6.27 27.05
C GLY A 179 0.15 -4.93 27.41
N ALA A 180 1.27 -4.58 26.77
CA ALA A 180 1.96 -3.32 27.00
C ALA A 180 1.10 -2.10 26.63
N ILE A 181 0.37 -2.18 25.51
CA ILE A 181 -0.56 -1.14 25.08
C ILE A 181 -1.71 -0.98 26.08
N ALA A 182 -2.29 -2.09 26.54
CA ALA A 182 -3.38 -2.05 27.52
C ALA A 182 -2.94 -1.41 28.84
N ASP A 183 -1.75 -1.76 29.35
CA ASP A 183 -1.20 -1.19 30.58
C ASP A 183 -0.92 0.32 30.45
N LEU A 184 -0.29 0.75 29.34
CA LEU A 184 -0.06 2.17 29.06
C LEU A 184 -1.37 2.94 28.91
N PHE A 185 -2.38 2.34 28.28
CA PHE A 185 -3.70 2.96 28.12
C PHE A 185 -4.37 3.20 29.48
N VAL A 186 -4.36 2.21 30.38
CA VAL A 186 -4.89 2.35 31.74
C VAL A 186 -4.16 3.46 32.49
N ALA A 187 -2.83 3.46 32.45
CA ALA A 187 -2.02 4.48 33.12
C ALA A 187 -2.36 5.90 32.60
N LEU A 188 -2.54 6.06 31.29
CA LEU A 188 -2.91 7.33 30.66
C LEU A 188 -4.30 7.81 31.08
N VAL A 189 -5.30 6.92 31.09
CA VAL A 189 -6.68 7.26 31.46
C VAL A 189 -6.78 7.59 32.95
N LEU A 190 -6.08 6.85 33.83
CA LEU A 190 -6.08 7.09 35.28
C LEU A 190 -5.34 8.39 35.67
N GLN A 191 -4.24 8.73 34.98
CA GLN A 191 -3.52 9.97 35.25
C GLN A 191 -4.41 11.21 34.99
N ALA A 192 -5.28 11.15 33.99
CA ALA A 192 -6.26 12.19 33.73
C ALA A 192 -7.27 12.35 34.89
N GLU A 193 -7.71 11.26 35.53
CA GLU A 193 -8.62 11.32 36.69
C GLU A 193 -7.98 11.93 37.94
N THR A 194 -6.65 11.79 38.11
CA THR A 194 -5.94 12.41 39.24
C THR A 194 -5.81 13.92 39.17
N SER A 195 -6.09 14.53 38.00
CA SER A 195 -6.11 15.99 37.86
C SER A 195 -7.42 16.64 38.33
N ASP A 196 -8.52 15.87 38.44
CA ASP A 196 -9.86 16.38 38.77
C ASP A 196 -10.46 15.82 40.08
N ALA A 197 -9.76 14.95 40.81
CA ALA A 197 -10.25 14.42 42.08
C ALA A 197 -9.17 14.46 43.18
N ALA A 198 -9.50 15.17 44.27
CA ALA A 198 -8.76 15.19 45.53
C ALA A 198 -8.81 13.84 46.26
N ALA A 199 -8.24 12.79 45.66
CA ALA A 199 -7.97 11.52 46.30
C ALA A 199 -6.45 11.34 46.39
N SER A 200 -5.95 11.09 47.61
CA SER A 200 -4.52 11.00 47.93
C SER A 200 -3.74 10.12 46.92
N PRO A 201 -2.75 10.69 46.19
CA PRO A 201 -1.90 9.96 45.21
C PRO A 201 -1.25 8.68 45.75
N GLY A 202 -1.08 8.58 47.06
CA GLY A 202 -0.48 7.42 47.71
C GLY A 202 -1.35 6.15 47.70
N SER A 203 -2.68 6.27 47.61
CA SER A 203 -3.57 5.10 47.70
C SER A 203 -3.66 4.32 46.39
N ALA A 204 -3.72 5.01 45.24
CA ALA A 204 -3.77 4.38 43.92
C ALA A 204 -2.43 3.74 43.53
N ALA A 205 -1.31 4.44 43.78
CA ALA A 205 0.02 3.90 43.56
C ALA A 205 0.31 2.67 44.45
N LEU A 206 -0.16 2.69 45.70
CA LEU A 206 -0.08 1.54 46.59
C LEU A 206 -0.95 0.38 46.10
N PHE A 207 -2.18 0.64 45.65
CA PHE A 207 -3.05 -0.41 45.12
C PHE A 207 -2.43 -1.08 43.90
N HIS A 208 -1.92 -0.28 42.96
CA HIS A 208 -1.23 -0.80 41.78
C HIS A 208 -0.02 -1.67 42.15
N ARG A 209 0.86 -1.19 43.06
CA ARG A 209 2.01 -1.96 43.54
C ARG A 209 1.59 -3.28 44.17
N VAL A 210 0.57 -3.26 45.01
CA VAL A 210 0.01 -4.45 45.68
C VAL A 210 -0.56 -5.43 44.64
N THR A 211 -1.29 -4.95 43.63
CA THR A 211 -1.82 -5.83 42.56
C THR A 211 -0.72 -6.48 41.73
N LEU A 212 0.35 -5.75 41.40
CA LEU A 212 1.54 -6.32 40.74
C LEU A 212 2.26 -7.33 41.64
N GLY A 213 2.35 -7.04 42.94
CA GLY A 213 2.87 -7.98 43.94
C GLY A 213 2.07 -9.28 43.96
N ILE A 214 0.74 -9.21 43.89
CA ILE A 214 -0.14 -10.38 43.79
C ILE A 214 0.16 -11.20 42.54
N GLU A 215 0.22 -10.57 41.36
CA GLU A 215 0.46 -11.27 40.08
C GLU A 215 1.74 -12.15 40.11
N ARG A 216 2.82 -11.63 40.70
CA ARG A 216 4.10 -12.36 40.82
C ARG A 216 4.00 -13.62 41.68
N HIS A 217 3.14 -13.60 42.69
CA HIS A 217 3.01 -14.69 43.67
C HIS A 217 1.76 -15.55 43.45
N LEU A 218 1.01 -15.35 42.36
CA LEU A 218 -0.24 -16.08 42.10
C LEU A 218 -0.07 -17.60 42.08
N HIS A 219 1.12 -18.09 41.70
CA HIS A 219 1.48 -19.51 41.66
C HIS A 219 1.60 -20.16 43.05
N GLU A 220 1.70 -19.38 44.13
CA GLU A 220 1.90 -19.88 45.50
C GLU A 220 0.56 -20.23 46.18
N PRO A 221 0.26 -21.51 46.49
CA PRO A 221 -1.04 -21.89 47.06
C PRO A 221 -1.37 -21.20 48.40
N GLU A 222 -0.34 -20.84 49.18
CA GLU A 222 -0.44 -20.18 50.49
C GLU A 222 -0.61 -18.65 50.42
N LEU A 223 -0.78 -18.06 49.23
CA LEU A 223 -0.97 -16.62 49.07
C LEU A 223 -2.30 -16.17 49.71
N THR A 224 -2.19 -15.52 50.86
CA THR A 224 -3.32 -14.97 51.64
C THR A 224 -3.22 -13.45 51.77
N ALA A 225 -4.32 -12.79 52.16
CA ALA A 225 -4.34 -11.35 52.42
C ALA A 225 -3.29 -10.94 53.47
N LEU A 226 -3.15 -11.70 54.56
CA LEU A 226 -2.11 -11.51 55.56
C LEU A 226 -0.69 -11.60 54.97
N ARG A 227 -0.44 -12.54 54.06
CA ARG A 227 0.87 -12.71 53.41
C ARG A 227 1.20 -11.53 52.50
N ILE A 228 0.24 -11.11 51.68
CA ILE A 228 0.37 -9.95 50.79
C ILE A 228 0.64 -8.69 51.61
N ALA A 229 -0.10 -8.48 52.70
CA ALA A 229 0.09 -7.33 53.58
C ALA A 229 1.51 -7.29 54.16
N ARG A 230 2.06 -8.43 54.58
CA ARG A 230 3.45 -8.53 55.07
C ARG A 230 4.49 -8.25 53.98
N LEU A 231 4.30 -8.81 52.78
CA LEU A 231 5.21 -8.59 51.64
C LEU A 231 5.26 -7.11 51.22
N GLU A 232 4.12 -6.43 51.30
CA GLU A 232 3.96 -5.03 50.87
C GLU A 232 4.18 -4.01 52.01
N GLY A 233 4.52 -4.48 53.21
CA GLY A 233 4.82 -3.64 54.37
C GLY A 233 3.62 -2.88 54.93
N ILE A 234 2.40 -3.39 54.76
CA ILE A 234 1.16 -2.76 55.21
C ILE A 234 0.37 -3.66 56.18
N SER A 235 -0.56 -3.06 56.93
CA SER A 235 -1.47 -3.86 57.78
C SER A 235 -2.51 -4.59 56.92
N GLU A 236 -2.89 -5.81 57.31
CA GLU A 236 -3.93 -6.59 56.62
C GLU A 236 -5.27 -5.84 56.58
N ARG A 237 -5.60 -5.12 57.67
CA ARG A 237 -6.80 -4.27 57.73
C ARG A 237 -6.77 -3.13 56.70
N TYR A 238 -5.59 -2.56 56.45
CA TYR A 238 -5.42 -1.52 55.44
C TYR A 238 -5.50 -2.09 54.01
N LEU A 239 -4.90 -3.26 53.77
CA LEU A 239 -5.03 -4.00 52.51
C LEU A 239 -6.50 -4.33 52.19
N GLN A 240 -7.26 -4.85 53.16
CA GLN A 240 -8.67 -5.14 52.97
C GLN A 240 -9.50 -3.88 52.68
N LYS A 241 -9.25 -2.79 53.41
CA LYS A 241 -9.88 -1.49 53.16
C LYS A 241 -9.57 -0.98 51.75
N LEU A 242 -8.32 -1.11 51.31
CA LEU A 242 -7.85 -0.67 49.99
C LEU A 242 -8.57 -1.43 48.85
N PHE A 243 -8.74 -2.75 48.97
CA PHE A 243 -9.48 -3.54 47.98
C PHE A 243 -10.99 -3.24 47.99
N LEU A 244 -11.59 -3.09 49.17
CA LEU A 244 -13.01 -2.75 49.30
C LEU A 244 -13.34 -1.37 48.69
N GLN A 245 -12.44 -0.39 48.82
CA GLN A 245 -12.56 0.92 48.17
C GLN A 245 -12.53 0.83 46.63
N ASN A 246 -11.95 -0.23 46.07
CA ASN A 246 -11.93 -0.54 44.64
C ASN A 246 -13.00 -1.57 44.24
N GLY A 247 -13.99 -1.82 45.11
CA GLY A 247 -15.16 -2.65 44.81
C GLY A 247 -14.91 -4.17 44.82
N GLU A 248 -13.80 -4.64 45.38
CA GLU A 248 -13.43 -6.06 45.37
C GLU A 248 -12.91 -6.53 46.73
N SER A 249 -12.89 -7.84 46.99
CA SER A 249 -12.15 -8.39 48.14
C SER A 249 -10.84 -9.02 47.71
N VAL A 250 -9.79 -8.94 48.54
CA VAL A 250 -8.46 -9.51 48.25
C VAL A 250 -8.55 -10.99 47.86
N SER A 251 -9.35 -11.77 48.61
CA SER A 251 -9.52 -13.21 48.38
C SER A 251 -10.29 -13.53 47.10
N ASN A 252 -11.24 -12.69 46.69
CA ASN A 252 -11.91 -12.85 45.40
C ASN A 252 -10.99 -12.43 44.26
N TYR A 253 -10.25 -11.34 44.41
CA TYR A 253 -9.28 -10.87 43.41
C TYR A 253 -8.24 -11.95 43.08
N ILE A 254 -7.59 -12.53 44.09
CA ILE A 254 -6.62 -13.63 43.90
C ILE A 254 -7.28 -14.80 43.15
N ARG A 255 -8.48 -15.20 43.59
CA ARG A 255 -9.21 -16.32 42.98
C ARG A 255 -9.54 -16.07 41.51
N GLU A 256 -10.05 -14.89 41.19
CA GLU A 256 -10.41 -14.51 39.82
C GLU A 256 -9.16 -14.48 38.93
N ARG A 257 -8.05 -13.91 39.41
CA ARG A 257 -6.79 -13.87 38.66
C ARG A 257 -6.19 -15.26 38.43
N ARG A 258 -6.24 -16.15 39.42
CA ARG A 258 -5.85 -17.57 39.24
C ARG A 258 -6.70 -18.30 38.20
N LEU A 259 -8.02 -18.07 38.21
CA LEU A 259 -8.95 -18.65 37.24
C LEU A 259 -8.68 -18.12 35.81
N GLN A 260 -8.40 -16.84 35.65
CA GLN A 260 -8.04 -16.23 34.37
C GLN A 260 -6.71 -16.77 33.82
N ARG A 261 -5.69 -16.92 34.68
CA ARG A 261 -4.40 -17.52 34.31
C ARG A 261 -4.57 -18.99 33.89
N ALA A 262 -5.37 -19.76 34.63
CA ALA A 262 -5.67 -21.14 34.27
C ALA A 262 -6.41 -21.24 32.93
N ARG A 263 -7.32 -20.30 32.62
CA ARG A 263 -7.99 -20.24 31.33
C ARG A 263 -7.00 -20.01 30.18
N ALA A 264 -6.05 -19.10 30.35
CA ALA A 264 -5.01 -18.83 29.35
C ALA A 264 -4.09 -20.04 29.14
N ALA A 265 -3.65 -20.68 30.23
CA ALA A 265 -2.83 -21.89 30.21
C ALA A 265 -3.52 -23.07 29.49
N LEU A 266 -4.84 -23.23 29.67
CA LEU A 266 -5.62 -24.29 29.05
C LEU A 266 -5.66 -24.24 27.51
N VAL A 267 -5.34 -23.09 26.91
CA VAL A 267 -5.37 -22.86 25.46
C VAL A 267 -4.00 -22.47 24.89
N ALA A 268 -2.97 -22.36 25.72
CA ALA A 268 -1.62 -22.01 25.28
C ALA A 268 -0.95 -23.22 24.58
N PRO A 269 -0.38 -23.06 23.36
CA PRO A 269 0.17 -24.18 22.57
C PRO A 269 1.23 -25.03 23.29
N GLY A 270 2.02 -24.42 24.18
CA GLY A 270 3.04 -25.11 24.99
C GLY A 270 2.50 -25.83 26.22
N GLU A 271 1.33 -25.45 26.73
CA GLU A 271 0.75 -25.96 27.98
C GLU A 271 -0.51 -26.82 27.75
N ILE A 272 -1.02 -26.86 26.52
CA ILE A 272 -2.24 -27.59 26.13
C ILE A 272 -2.13 -29.10 26.40
N ARG A 273 -0.89 -29.64 26.43
CA ARG A 273 -0.58 -31.05 26.71
C ARG A 273 -0.44 -31.36 28.20
N LEU A 274 -0.35 -30.35 29.07
CA LEU A 274 -0.21 -30.57 30.51
C LEU A 274 -1.52 -31.10 31.10
N PRO A 275 -1.47 -32.05 32.05
CA PRO A 275 -2.63 -32.44 32.85
C PRO A 275 -3.36 -31.24 33.46
N ILE A 276 -4.70 -31.27 33.50
CA ILE A 276 -5.51 -30.18 34.08
C ILE A 276 -5.11 -29.90 35.54
N ALA A 277 -4.76 -30.95 36.28
CA ALA A 277 -4.28 -30.83 37.66
C ALA A 277 -2.96 -30.05 37.75
N GLU A 278 -2.03 -30.26 36.81
CA GLU A 278 -0.75 -29.56 36.77
C GLU A 278 -0.94 -28.06 36.45
N ILE A 279 -1.86 -27.74 35.54
CA ILE A 279 -2.27 -26.35 35.29
C ILE A 279 -2.86 -25.72 36.56
N ALA A 280 -3.74 -26.45 37.26
CA ALA A 280 -4.32 -25.96 38.51
C ALA A 280 -3.24 -25.66 39.56
N TYR A 281 -2.27 -26.55 39.75
CA TYR A 281 -1.16 -26.34 40.69
C TYR A 281 -0.24 -25.18 40.26
N SER A 282 0.09 -25.06 38.98
CA SER A 282 0.91 -23.95 38.46
C SER A 282 0.25 -22.57 38.64
N CYS A 283 -1.08 -22.55 38.70
CA CYS A 283 -1.88 -21.35 38.97
C CYS A 283 -2.13 -21.12 40.47
N GLY A 284 -1.55 -21.92 41.36
CA GLY A 284 -1.66 -21.77 42.81
C GLY A 284 -2.95 -22.34 43.43
N PHE A 285 -3.66 -23.25 42.78
CA PHE A 285 -4.74 -24.00 43.44
C PHE A 285 -4.16 -25.18 44.20
N GLY A 286 -4.51 -25.33 45.49
CA GLY A 286 -4.05 -26.46 46.31
C GLY A 286 -4.80 -27.77 46.06
N ASP A 287 -5.94 -27.72 45.35
CA ASP A 287 -6.77 -28.90 45.07
C ASP A 287 -7.44 -28.79 43.69
N ALA A 288 -7.27 -29.82 42.87
CA ALA A 288 -7.83 -29.93 41.53
C ALA A 288 -9.36 -30.06 41.55
N ALA A 289 -9.97 -30.64 42.58
CA ALA A 289 -11.43 -30.75 42.66
C ALA A 289 -12.08 -29.39 42.92
N ASN A 290 -11.54 -28.61 43.86
CA ASN A 290 -11.96 -27.23 44.11
C ASN A 290 -11.74 -26.32 42.89
N PHE A 291 -10.61 -26.46 42.18
CA PHE A 291 -10.35 -25.75 40.93
C PHE A 291 -11.41 -26.04 39.87
N ASN A 292 -11.72 -27.33 39.61
CA ASN A 292 -12.72 -27.71 38.62
C ASN A 292 -14.10 -27.10 38.90
N ARG A 293 -14.51 -27.09 40.17
CA ARG A 293 -15.78 -26.49 40.62
C ARG A 293 -15.79 -24.98 40.37
N LEU A 294 -14.77 -24.25 40.83
CA LEU A 294 -14.67 -22.80 40.68
C LEU A 294 -14.54 -22.37 39.21
N PHE A 295 -13.80 -23.12 38.39
CA PHE A 295 -13.65 -22.84 36.97
C PHE A 295 -14.97 -23.04 36.22
N LYS A 296 -15.71 -24.12 36.51
CA LYS A 296 -17.04 -24.36 35.92
C LYS A 296 -18.04 -23.29 36.34
N GLU A 297 -18.05 -22.91 37.62
CA GLU A 297 -18.91 -21.85 38.15
C GLU A 297 -18.64 -20.52 37.44
N ARG A 298 -17.37 -20.21 37.19
CA ARG A 298 -16.97 -18.93 36.57
C ARG A 298 -17.14 -18.87 35.04
N PHE A 299 -16.81 -19.94 34.33
CA PHE A 299 -16.74 -19.98 32.86
C PHE A 299 -17.80 -20.87 32.21
N SER A 300 -18.77 -21.36 32.99
CA SER A 300 -19.87 -22.25 32.56
C SER A 300 -19.46 -23.62 32.01
N LEU A 301 -18.16 -23.90 31.88
CA LEU A 301 -17.61 -25.16 31.38
C LEU A 301 -16.51 -25.67 32.32
N PRO A 302 -16.42 -26.98 32.57
CA PRO A 302 -15.28 -27.54 33.29
C PRO A 302 -13.99 -27.40 32.44
N PRO A 303 -12.80 -27.26 33.07
CA PRO A 303 -11.51 -27.04 32.40
C PRO A 303 -11.21 -27.99 31.23
N GLY A 304 -11.50 -29.29 31.40
CA GLY A 304 -11.27 -30.30 30.36
C GLY A 304 -12.18 -30.12 29.13
N ALA A 305 -13.45 -29.78 29.33
CA ALA A 305 -14.37 -29.49 28.23
C ALA A 305 -14.02 -28.17 27.55
N PHE A 306 -13.56 -27.17 28.32
CA PHE A 306 -13.09 -25.90 27.79
C PHE A 306 -11.88 -26.09 26.86
N ARG A 307 -10.89 -26.88 27.27
CA ARG A 307 -9.72 -27.25 26.44
C ARG A 307 -10.14 -28.04 25.20
N SER A 308 -10.98 -29.07 25.37
CA SER A 308 -11.39 -29.95 24.26
C SER A 308 -12.12 -29.17 23.16
N ARG A 309 -13.03 -28.27 23.56
CA ARG A 309 -13.75 -27.39 22.61
C ARG A 309 -12.80 -26.46 21.85
N HIS A 310 -11.74 -25.95 22.50
CA HIS A 310 -10.75 -25.11 21.85
C HIS A 310 -9.88 -25.92 20.86
N VAL A 311 -9.48 -27.15 21.23
CA VAL A 311 -8.76 -28.07 20.34
C VAL A 311 -9.63 -28.48 19.14
N GLU A 312 -10.93 -28.72 19.34
CA GLU A 312 -11.88 -29.02 18.26
C GLU A 312 -12.07 -27.82 17.32
N GLN A 313 -12.13 -26.59 17.84
CA GLN A 313 -12.17 -25.37 17.03
C GLN A 313 -10.87 -25.16 16.24
N LEU A 314 -9.72 -25.42 16.86
CA LEU A 314 -8.42 -25.41 16.18
C LEU A 314 -8.39 -26.48 15.08
N ALA A 315 -8.79 -27.72 15.37
CA ALA A 315 -8.85 -28.80 14.39
C ALA A 315 -9.85 -28.53 13.26
N ALA A 316 -10.99 -27.89 13.53
CA ALA A 316 -11.95 -27.46 12.52
C ALA A 316 -11.38 -26.35 11.62
N ASN A 317 -10.59 -25.42 12.18
CA ASN A 317 -9.91 -24.37 11.44
C ASN A 317 -8.67 -24.88 10.68
N THR A 318 -7.96 -25.90 11.19
CA THR A 318 -6.81 -26.52 10.52
C THR A 318 -7.25 -27.50 9.42
N ASN A 319 -8.39 -28.19 9.59
CA ASN A 319 -8.96 -29.08 8.59
C ASN A 319 -9.67 -28.35 7.43
N ALA A 320 -9.98 -27.06 7.58
CA ALA A 320 -10.52 -26.24 6.49
C ALA A 320 -9.45 -25.86 5.45
N GLU A 321 -8.16 -25.91 5.81
CA GLU A 321 -7.06 -25.49 4.93
C GLU A 321 -6.22 -26.65 4.37
N GLN A 322 -6.46 -27.91 4.75
CA GLN A 322 -5.73 -29.06 4.17
C GLN A 322 -6.60 -30.31 3.94
N ARG A 323 -6.79 -30.60 2.63
CA ARG A 323 -7.28 -31.84 1.97
C ARG A 323 -8.76 -31.90 1.57
N GLY A 324 -8.96 -31.60 0.29
CA GLY A 324 -9.58 -32.48 -0.71
C GLY A 324 -10.27 -33.77 -0.25
N TRP A 325 -11.59 -33.75 -0.41
CA TRP A 325 -12.48 -34.85 -0.84
C TRP A 325 -12.60 -36.12 0.03
N PRO A 326 -13.82 -36.42 0.53
CA PRO A 326 -14.28 -37.79 0.71
C PRO A 326 -14.77 -38.36 -0.63
N LEU A 327 -14.12 -39.42 -1.07
CA LEU A 327 -14.34 -40.22 -2.29
C LEU A 327 -15.67 -41.02 -2.27
N SER A 328 -16.72 -40.51 -1.63
CA SER A 328 -18.04 -41.16 -1.50
C SER A 328 -19.22 -40.34 -2.04
N ALA A 329 -18.97 -39.16 -2.64
CA ALA A 329 -20.00 -38.38 -3.33
C ALA A 329 -19.99 -38.52 -4.87
N LEU A 330 -19.13 -39.38 -5.43
CA LEU A 330 -18.96 -39.59 -6.87
C LEU A 330 -19.58 -40.87 -7.44
N VAL A 331 -20.47 -41.52 -6.69
CA VAL A 331 -21.29 -42.63 -7.23
C VAL A 331 -22.74 -42.51 -6.76
N ALA A 332 -23.44 -41.54 -7.34
CA ALA A 332 -24.89 -41.60 -7.52
C ALA A 332 -25.27 -40.86 -8.82
N LYS A 333 -25.19 -41.60 -9.93
CA LYS A 333 -25.99 -41.48 -11.18
C LYS A 333 -26.48 -40.06 -11.53
N ARG A 334 -25.93 -39.38 -12.54
CA ARG A 334 -26.15 -39.69 -13.98
C ARG A 334 -27.38 -40.58 -14.21
N LEU A 335 -28.53 -39.95 -14.44
CA LEU A 335 -29.57 -40.33 -15.41
C LEU A 335 -30.75 -39.36 -15.29
N GLN A 336 -30.76 -38.30 -16.10
CA GLN A 336 -31.84 -38.08 -17.08
C GLN A 336 -31.48 -36.94 -18.03
N GLN A 337 -31.40 -37.33 -19.30
CA GLN A 337 -31.24 -36.48 -20.47
C GLN A 337 -32.61 -36.04 -21.00
N ARG A 338 -32.60 -34.84 -21.59
CA ARG A 338 -33.24 -34.41 -22.86
C ARG A 338 -34.75 -34.13 -22.92
N SER A 339 -35.07 -32.91 -23.39
CA SER A 339 -35.76 -32.60 -24.69
C SER A 339 -36.13 -31.09 -24.73
N ILE A 340 -35.44 -30.23 -25.49
CA ILE A 340 -35.68 -29.73 -26.89
C ILE A 340 -36.95 -28.88 -27.11
N ALA A 341 -36.76 -27.63 -27.58
CA ALA A 341 -37.39 -26.95 -28.76
C ALA A 341 -37.16 -25.40 -28.65
N THR A 342 -36.30 -24.72 -29.43
CA THR A 342 -36.35 -24.21 -30.83
C THR A 342 -37.26 -22.98 -31.09
N GLY A 343 -36.68 -21.95 -31.73
CA GLY A 343 -37.33 -20.85 -32.49
C GLY A 343 -36.74 -19.46 -32.16
N ASP A 344 -35.80 -18.94 -32.97
CA ASP A 344 -35.95 -17.85 -33.97
C ASP A 344 -36.06 -16.44 -33.34
N ALA A 345 -35.58 -15.31 -33.88
CA ALA A 345 -34.61 -14.88 -34.89
C ALA A 345 -34.58 -13.33 -34.80
N LEU A 346 -33.41 -12.71 -35.05
CA LEU A 346 -33.16 -11.35 -35.57
C LEU A 346 -33.74 -10.10 -34.86
N ALA A 347 -32.85 -9.17 -34.49
CA ALA A 347 -32.85 -7.79 -35.00
C ALA A 347 -31.53 -7.08 -34.63
N ASP A 348 -30.75 -6.74 -35.66
CA ASP A 348 -29.76 -5.65 -35.63
C ASP A 348 -30.44 -4.34 -35.24
N SER A 349 -29.78 -3.56 -34.39
CA SER A 349 -30.08 -2.14 -34.24
C SER A 349 -28.80 -1.35 -34.43
N ASP A 350 -28.75 -0.64 -35.55
CA ASP A 350 -27.77 0.34 -35.96
C ASP A 350 -27.29 1.21 -34.79
N GLY A 351 -25.96 1.29 -34.67
CA GLY A 351 -25.29 2.32 -33.89
C GLY A 351 -25.51 3.68 -34.56
N SER A 352 -25.96 4.64 -33.76
CA SER A 352 -26.01 6.04 -34.13
C SER A 352 -24.58 6.57 -34.35
N GLU A 353 -24.24 6.87 -35.60
CA GLU A 353 -23.06 7.66 -35.95
C GLU A 353 -23.19 9.06 -35.35
N GLY A 354 -22.42 9.31 -34.29
CA GLY A 354 -22.17 10.65 -33.76
C GLY A 354 -21.15 11.38 -34.63
N GLU A 355 -21.44 12.65 -34.90
CA GLU A 355 -20.74 13.57 -35.80
C GLU A 355 -19.20 13.46 -35.77
N THR A 356 -18.61 13.08 -36.90
CA THR A 356 -17.16 13.12 -37.14
C THR A 356 -16.67 14.56 -37.20
N GLY A 357 -16.25 15.11 -36.06
CA GLY A 357 -15.27 16.19 -36.05
C GLY A 357 -13.96 15.68 -36.64
N SER A 358 -13.40 16.37 -37.63
CA SER A 358 -12.09 16.07 -38.22
C SER A 358 -11.03 15.94 -37.11
N SER A 359 -10.46 14.73 -36.91
CA SER A 359 -9.32 14.54 -36.02
C SER A 359 -8.10 15.31 -36.54
N VAL A 360 -7.35 15.94 -35.63
CA VAL A 360 -6.16 16.73 -35.97
C VAL A 360 -4.91 15.94 -35.59
N ARG A 361 -3.89 15.99 -36.47
CA ARG A 361 -2.55 15.46 -36.18
C ARG A 361 -1.65 16.57 -35.67
N HIS A 362 -1.05 16.38 -34.50
CA HIS A 362 -0.11 17.27 -33.85
C HIS A 362 1.29 16.66 -33.85
N VAL A 363 2.31 17.50 -33.71
CA VAL A 363 3.70 17.07 -33.49
C VAL A 363 4.20 17.72 -32.21
N LEU A 364 4.67 16.91 -31.28
CA LEU A 364 5.27 17.36 -30.02
C LEU A 364 6.73 16.89 -29.99
N ALA A 365 7.63 17.77 -30.43
CA ALA A 365 9.06 17.54 -30.41
C ALA A 365 9.62 17.61 -28.98
N ALA A 366 10.68 16.83 -28.70
CA ALA A 366 11.43 16.93 -27.44
C ALA A 366 12.33 18.16 -27.48
N SER A 367 12.36 18.93 -26.39
CA SER A 367 13.21 20.09 -26.16
C SER A 367 13.18 20.44 -24.69
N ALA A 368 14.09 21.29 -24.21
CA ALA A 368 14.08 21.74 -22.82
C ALA A 368 12.78 22.49 -22.43
N ALA A 369 12.02 22.99 -23.41
CA ALA A 369 10.75 23.69 -23.20
C ALA A 369 9.51 22.78 -23.20
N THR A 370 9.63 21.56 -23.74
CA THR A 370 8.50 20.62 -23.93
C THR A 370 8.61 19.37 -23.07
N VAL A 371 9.71 19.22 -22.33
CA VAL A 371 9.91 18.14 -21.38
C VAL A 371 9.98 18.65 -19.95
N HIS A 372 9.62 17.79 -19.02
CA HIS A 372 9.96 17.90 -17.62
C HIS A 372 10.70 16.61 -17.21
N TRP A 373 11.57 16.70 -16.20
CA TRP A 373 12.50 15.62 -15.89
C TRP A 373 12.34 15.15 -14.44
N GLY A 374 11.88 13.92 -14.27
CA GLY A 374 11.86 13.22 -13.01
C GLY A 374 10.64 13.47 -12.13
N TYR A 375 9.57 14.08 -12.63
CA TYR A 375 8.38 14.29 -11.82
C TYR A 375 7.10 14.42 -12.65
N PHE A 376 5.93 14.20 -12.05
CA PHE A 376 4.64 14.64 -12.56
C PHE A 376 4.12 15.78 -11.71
N SER A 377 3.33 16.67 -12.30
CA SER A 377 2.74 17.78 -11.57
C SER A 377 1.45 18.27 -12.20
N ARG A 378 0.44 18.45 -11.36
CA ARG A 378 -0.81 19.13 -11.74
C ARG A 378 -0.68 20.64 -11.90
N ALA A 379 0.46 21.22 -11.50
CA ALA A 379 0.73 22.65 -11.59
C ALA A 379 1.56 23.03 -12.84
N LEU A 380 2.03 22.03 -13.60
CA LEU A 380 2.76 22.29 -14.84
C LEU A 380 1.83 22.90 -15.90
N PRO A 381 2.25 23.98 -16.59
CA PRO A 381 1.52 24.46 -17.76
C PRO A 381 1.59 23.41 -18.86
N ALA A 382 0.46 23.21 -19.54
CA ALA A 382 0.43 22.32 -20.69
C ALA A 382 1.21 22.92 -21.86
N VAL A 383 1.98 22.07 -22.54
CA VAL A 383 2.78 22.44 -23.71
C VAL A 383 2.03 22.23 -25.03
N LEU A 384 0.92 21.48 -24.97
CA LEU A 384 0.02 21.20 -26.08
C LEU A 384 -1.40 21.03 -25.53
N GLU A 385 -2.40 21.54 -26.24
CA GLU A 385 -3.82 21.26 -26.01
C GLU A 385 -4.39 20.47 -27.19
N ILE A 386 -5.10 19.37 -26.91
CA ILE A 386 -5.70 18.50 -27.92
C ILE A 386 -7.18 18.22 -27.61
N ARG A 387 -7.90 17.72 -28.60
CA ARG A 387 -9.27 17.21 -28.43
C ARG A 387 -9.28 15.68 -28.43
N SER A 388 -10.32 15.09 -27.87
CA SER A 388 -10.55 13.64 -27.98
C SER A 388 -10.56 13.21 -29.45
N GLY A 389 -9.82 12.14 -29.76
CA GLY A 389 -9.64 11.60 -31.11
C GLY A 389 -8.47 12.19 -31.89
N ASP A 390 -7.80 13.22 -31.39
CA ASP A 390 -6.58 13.76 -32.02
C ASP A 390 -5.41 12.78 -31.92
N THR A 391 -4.49 12.91 -32.86
CA THR A 391 -3.26 12.13 -32.94
C THR A 391 -2.05 13.02 -32.65
N VAL A 392 -1.06 12.51 -31.91
CA VAL A 392 0.17 13.23 -31.57
C VAL A 392 1.38 12.38 -31.96
N GLU A 393 2.21 12.89 -32.86
CA GLU A 393 3.57 12.39 -33.04
C GLU A 393 4.45 12.97 -31.92
N ILE A 394 4.80 12.15 -30.94
CA ILE A 394 5.52 12.53 -29.74
C ILE A 394 6.95 11.99 -29.77
N GLN A 395 7.92 12.90 -29.66
CA GLN A 395 9.33 12.55 -29.54
C GLN A 395 9.70 12.44 -28.08
N THR A 396 10.37 11.36 -27.69
CA THR A 396 10.86 11.14 -26.33
C THR A 396 12.36 10.88 -26.35
N LEU A 397 13.02 11.23 -25.25
CA LEU A 397 14.44 10.99 -25.03
C LEU A 397 14.60 10.06 -23.84
N THR A 398 15.51 9.10 -23.92
CA THR A 398 15.93 8.37 -22.72
C THR A 398 16.82 9.25 -21.85
N GLN A 399 16.63 9.21 -20.53
CA GLN A 399 17.49 9.87 -19.55
C GLN A 399 18.94 9.34 -19.55
N HIS A 400 19.17 8.16 -20.12
CA HIS A 400 20.47 7.49 -20.19
C HIS A 400 21.33 7.89 -21.40
N ALA A 401 20.88 8.86 -22.21
CA ALA A 401 21.62 9.27 -23.41
C ALA A 401 23.04 9.78 -23.10
N SER A 402 23.28 10.31 -21.89
CA SER A 402 24.60 10.78 -21.44
C SER A 402 25.60 9.66 -21.12
N ASP A 403 25.18 8.39 -21.17
CA ASP A 403 26.06 7.23 -20.97
C ASP A 403 26.98 7.00 -22.19
N ALA A 404 26.52 7.36 -23.39
CA ALA A 404 27.32 7.40 -24.61
C ALA A 404 26.86 8.57 -25.50
N PRO A 405 27.20 9.82 -25.12
CA PRO A 405 26.76 11.02 -25.82
C PRO A 405 27.16 11.03 -27.31
N GLU A 406 28.27 10.37 -27.65
CA GLU A 406 28.77 10.21 -29.03
C GLU A 406 27.82 9.44 -29.96
N PHE A 407 26.82 8.76 -29.41
CA PHE A 407 25.80 8.03 -30.17
C PHE A 407 24.40 8.62 -29.98
N MET A 408 24.09 9.11 -28.79
CA MET A 408 22.72 9.42 -28.38
C MET A 408 22.45 10.93 -28.21
N ILE A 409 23.48 11.78 -28.24
CA ILE A 409 23.34 13.23 -28.04
C ILE A 409 24.00 14.03 -29.16
N ASP A 410 25.27 13.78 -29.45
CA ASP A 410 26.07 14.62 -30.34
C ASP A 410 25.40 14.76 -31.72
N GLY A 411 25.23 15.98 -32.21
CA GLY A 411 24.60 16.26 -33.51
C GLY A 411 23.07 16.24 -33.50
N ASP A 412 22.44 15.81 -32.41
CA ASP A 412 20.98 15.88 -32.23
C ASP A 412 20.58 17.12 -31.44
N ALA A 413 20.10 18.16 -32.14
CA ALA A 413 19.76 19.44 -31.53
C ALA A 413 18.75 19.35 -30.37
N ALA A 414 17.82 18.38 -30.39
CA ALA A 414 16.85 18.21 -29.32
C ALA A 414 17.49 17.58 -28.08
N ALA A 415 18.32 16.55 -28.28
CA ALA A 415 19.06 15.92 -27.19
C ALA A 415 20.11 16.89 -26.62
N GLU A 416 20.85 17.61 -27.46
CA GLU A 416 21.80 18.65 -27.04
C GLU A 416 21.13 19.73 -26.19
N ASP A 417 19.93 20.20 -26.56
CA ASP A 417 19.19 21.20 -25.77
C ASP A 417 18.76 20.65 -24.39
N VAL A 418 18.19 19.45 -24.33
CA VAL A 418 17.72 18.84 -23.08
C VAL A 418 18.87 18.48 -22.15
N PHE A 419 19.95 17.92 -22.69
CA PHE A 419 21.12 17.48 -21.93
C PHE A 419 22.15 18.60 -21.70
N TYR A 420 21.96 19.79 -22.28
CA TYR A 420 22.89 20.90 -22.16
C TYR A 420 23.25 21.18 -20.69
N TRP A 421 24.52 20.98 -20.35
CA TRP A 421 25.03 21.18 -19.01
C TRP A 421 26.50 21.62 -19.06
N THR A 422 26.75 22.83 -18.58
CA THR A 422 28.08 23.44 -18.42
C THR A 422 28.26 23.91 -16.99
N ALA A 423 29.46 24.39 -16.65
CA ALA A 423 29.73 24.95 -15.33
C ALA A 423 28.89 26.20 -14.97
N GLN A 424 28.24 26.83 -15.95
CA GLN A 424 27.44 28.05 -15.74
C GLN A 424 25.94 27.82 -15.83
N ARG A 425 25.50 26.83 -16.62
CA ARG A 425 24.07 26.62 -16.90
C ARG A 425 23.79 25.17 -17.23
N LYS A 426 22.60 24.76 -16.82
CA LYS A 426 21.92 23.54 -17.23
C LYS A 426 20.56 23.91 -17.83
N SER A 427 20.20 23.39 -19.01
CA SER A 427 18.94 23.76 -19.68
C SER A 427 17.72 23.22 -18.94
N VAL A 428 17.73 21.93 -18.59
CA VAL A 428 16.72 21.33 -17.70
C VAL A 428 17.36 21.12 -16.33
N ASP A 429 17.26 22.14 -15.49
CA ASP A 429 17.96 22.18 -14.20
C ASP A 429 17.38 21.19 -13.19
N ARG A 430 16.08 21.31 -12.89
CA ARG A 430 15.35 20.36 -12.05
C ARG A 430 15.33 18.98 -12.71
N ARG A 431 15.90 17.99 -12.03
CA ARG A 431 15.74 16.56 -12.34
C ARG A 431 15.30 15.83 -11.07
N GLY A 432 14.00 15.55 -10.98
CA GLY A 432 13.36 14.95 -9.82
C GLY A 432 12.39 15.88 -9.06
N ALA A 433 11.56 15.27 -8.22
CA ALA A 433 10.57 15.90 -7.35
C ALA A 433 11.14 16.48 -6.05
N GLY A 434 12.45 16.31 -5.79
CA GLY A 434 13.12 16.83 -4.60
C GLY A 434 13.29 18.36 -4.56
N PRO A 435 13.94 18.89 -3.51
CA PRO A 435 14.22 20.32 -3.39
C PRO A 435 15.09 20.87 -4.54
N ILE A 436 14.83 22.11 -4.96
CA ILE A 436 15.65 22.80 -5.99
C ILE A 436 17.05 23.13 -5.48
N ASP A 437 17.18 23.43 -4.19
CA ASP A 437 18.42 23.86 -3.57
C ASP A 437 19.36 22.70 -3.20
N ALA A 438 19.00 21.46 -3.58
CA ALA A 438 19.74 20.25 -3.25
C ALA A 438 20.09 20.14 -1.74
N SER A 439 19.15 20.52 -0.89
CA SER A 439 19.35 20.62 0.57
C SER A 439 19.46 19.28 1.31
N ILE A 440 19.26 18.14 0.65
CA ILE A 440 19.21 16.81 1.28
C ILE A 440 20.53 16.08 1.10
N TYR A 441 20.94 15.86 -0.15
CA TYR A 441 22.15 15.11 -0.52
C TYR A 441 23.16 15.97 -1.28
N GLY A 442 22.76 17.12 -1.80
CA GLY A 442 23.64 18.01 -2.54
C GLY A 442 23.97 17.51 -3.96
N ARG A 443 23.07 16.71 -4.58
CA ARG A 443 23.30 16.11 -5.90
C ARG A 443 22.99 17.05 -7.06
N GLY A 444 22.13 18.04 -6.83
CA GLY A 444 21.61 18.96 -7.84
C GLY A 444 20.12 19.22 -7.65
N ALA A 445 19.57 20.16 -8.42
CA ALA A 445 18.16 20.53 -8.32
C ALA A 445 17.25 19.31 -8.58
N GLY A 446 16.32 19.05 -7.66
CA GLY A 446 15.44 17.88 -7.69
C GLY A 446 16.03 16.62 -7.04
N GLU A 447 17.33 16.61 -6.68
CA GLU A 447 18.06 15.53 -5.99
C GLU A 447 18.05 14.15 -6.69
N GLY A 448 17.54 14.06 -7.92
CA GLY A 448 17.36 12.78 -8.62
C GLY A 448 16.22 11.94 -8.04
N PHE A 449 15.28 12.54 -7.30
CA PHE A 449 14.05 11.86 -6.85
C PHE A 449 13.06 11.76 -8.00
N GLY A 450 13.31 10.78 -8.86
CA GLY A 450 12.67 10.62 -10.16
C GLY A 450 13.62 11.00 -11.29
N VAL A 451 13.65 10.17 -12.32
CA VAL A 451 14.75 10.15 -13.30
C VAL A 451 14.32 10.24 -14.75
N HIS A 452 13.03 10.09 -15.05
CA HIS A 452 12.54 9.97 -16.42
C HIS A 452 12.37 11.34 -17.11
N ILE A 453 12.82 11.45 -18.37
CA ILE A 453 12.45 12.59 -19.21
C ILE A 453 11.05 12.35 -19.74
N CYS A 454 10.12 13.24 -19.39
CA CYS A 454 8.71 13.15 -19.74
C CYS A 454 8.34 14.30 -20.68
N THR A 455 7.87 13.98 -21.88
CA THR A 455 7.39 14.95 -22.86
C THR A 455 5.93 15.27 -22.58
N GLY A 456 5.60 16.56 -22.42
CA GLY A 456 4.30 17.03 -21.95
C GLY A 456 4.40 18.12 -20.88
N PRO A 457 3.33 18.36 -20.10
CA PRO A 457 2.04 17.69 -20.17
C PRO A 457 1.18 18.18 -21.34
N ILE A 458 0.36 17.28 -21.88
CA ILE A 458 -0.66 17.54 -22.89
C ILE A 458 -1.99 17.73 -22.16
N TYR A 459 -2.66 18.85 -22.40
CA TYR A 459 -4.01 19.10 -21.92
C TYR A 459 -5.04 18.49 -22.88
N VAL A 460 -5.86 17.58 -22.38
CA VAL A 460 -6.97 17.00 -23.14
C VAL A 460 -8.24 17.78 -22.83
N LYS A 461 -8.77 18.46 -23.84
CA LYS A 461 -9.96 19.29 -23.68
C LYS A 461 -11.14 18.49 -23.14
N ASP A 462 -11.90 19.09 -22.22
CA ASP A 462 -13.12 18.56 -21.60
C ASP A 462 -12.92 17.34 -20.68
N ALA A 463 -11.67 16.93 -20.43
CA ALA A 463 -11.33 15.87 -19.47
C ALA A 463 -11.50 16.37 -18.02
N GLU A 464 -12.26 15.63 -17.23
CA GLU A 464 -12.60 15.96 -15.84
C GLU A 464 -12.31 14.78 -14.90
N PRO A 465 -12.08 15.02 -13.59
CA PRO A 465 -11.89 13.94 -12.63
C PRO A 465 -13.02 12.90 -12.67
N GLY A 466 -12.65 11.62 -12.82
CA GLY A 466 -13.58 10.50 -12.96
C GLY A 466 -13.77 10.00 -14.40
N ASP A 467 -13.34 10.78 -15.40
CA ASP A 467 -13.23 10.31 -16.78
C ASP A 467 -12.06 9.34 -16.97
N VAL A 468 -11.92 8.79 -18.17
CA VAL A 468 -10.81 7.91 -18.56
C VAL A 468 -10.16 8.43 -19.84
N ILE A 469 -8.84 8.52 -19.85
CA ILE A 469 -8.05 8.75 -21.06
C ILE A 469 -7.56 7.41 -21.61
N GLU A 470 -7.93 7.10 -22.85
CA GLU A 470 -7.31 6.05 -23.65
C GLU A 470 -6.17 6.67 -24.46
N VAL A 471 -4.97 6.10 -24.34
CA VAL A 471 -3.81 6.41 -25.18
C VAL A 471 -3.53 5.18 -26.02
N ARG A 472 -3.81 5.25 -27.32
CA ARG A 472 -3.53 4.17 -28.29
C ARG A 472 -2.21 4.44 -29.00
N ILE A 473 -1.29 3.49 -28.96
CA ILE A 473 0.02 3.59 -29.58
C ILE A 473 -0.09 3.06 -31.02
N ASN A 474 -0.22 3.96 -31.98
CA ASN A 474 -0.37 3.61 -33.40
C ASN A 474 0.93 3.05 -33.98
N SER A 475 2.05 3.67 -33.62
CA SER A 475 3.41 3.23 -33.95
C SER A 475 4.43 3.77 -32.95
N ILE A 476 5.56 3.09 -32.81
CA ILE A 476 6.70 3.54 -32.02
C ILE A 476 7.98 3.05 -32.69
N ALA A 477 8.96 3.94 -32.82
CA ALA A 477 10.23 3.62 -33.48
C ALA A 477 11.41 4.24 -32.73
N PRO A 478 12.57 3.55 -32.67
CA PRO A 478 13.82 4.13 -32.17
C PRO A 478 14.16 5.42 -32.91
N ARG A 479 14.55 6.44 -32.14
CA ARG A 479 15.03 7.72 -32.66
C ARG A 479 16.43 7.48 -33.25
N PRO A 480 16.64 7.78 -34.55
CA PRO A 480 17.96 7.63 -35.15
C PRO A 480 18.98 8.59 -34.54
N SER A 481 20.21 8.14 -34.41
CA SER A 481 21.37 8.96 -34.10
C SER A 481 21.62 9.96 -35.22
N ASN A 482 21.89 11.21 -34.81
CA ASN A 482 22.37 12.27 -35.68
C ASN A 482 23.88 12.50 -35.50
N SER A 483 24.57 11.61 -34.78
CA SER A 483 25.98 11.73 -34.49
C SER A 483 26.84 11.46 -35.73
N PRO A 484 27.91 12.23 -35.96
CA PRO A 484 28.75 12.08 -37.14
C PRO A 484 29.30 10.64 -37.30
N GLY A 485 28.99 9.99 -38.42
CA GLY A 485 29.40 8.62 -38.73
C GLY A 485 28.47 7.52 -38.20
N TYR A 486 27.37 7.88 -37.52
CA TYR A 486 26.36 6.98 -36.99
C TYR A 486 24.96 7.30 -37.51
N GLU A 487 24.85 8.15 -38.53
CA GLU A 487 23.59 8.67 -39.02
C GLU A 487 22.63 7.54 -39.43
N GLY A 488 21.40 7.58 -38.91
CA GLY A 488 20.37 6.60 -39.22
C GLY A 488 20.40 5.32 -38.38
N ARG A 489 21.45 5.09 -37.58
CA ARG A 489 21.53 3.97 -36.61
C ARG A 489 20.83 4.36 -35.31
N ALA A 490 20.47 3.39 -34.47
CA ALA A 490 19.86 3.67 -33.17
C ALA A 490 20.62 2.96 -32.05
N PHE A 491 20.67 3.58 -30.88
CA PHE A 491 21.44 3.12 -29.74
C PHE A 491 20.64 3.23 -28.46
N GLY A 492 20.99 2.40 -27.48
CA GLY A 492 20.44 2.48 -26.15
C GLY A 492 21.45 2.09 -25.08
N SER A 493 21.10 2.39 -23.83
CA SER A 493 21.88 2.03 -22.65
C SER A 493 21.10 1.02 -21.81
N SER A 494 21.80 0.22 -21.01
CA SER A 494 21.19 -0.52 -19.91
C SER A 494 22.14 -0.43 -18.74
N VAL A 495 21.61 -0.02 -17.60
CA VAL A 495 22.34 0.15 -16.35
C VAL A 495 21.93 -0.93 -15.38
N ALA A 496 22.85 -1.83 -15.07
CA ALA A 496 22.80 -2.66 -13.88
C ALA A 496 23.10 -1.76 -12.67
N ALA A 497 22.06 -1.21 -12.08
CA ALA A 497 22.11 -0.07 -11.19
C ALA A 497 21.99 -0.44 -9.70
N TRP A 498 22.30 0.53 -8.82
CA TRP A 498 22.25 0.32 -7.36
C TRP A 498 20.83 0.12 -6.80
N TRP A 499 19.81 0.55 -7.54
CA TRP A 499 18.40 0.29 -7.22
C TRP A 499 17.87 -1.02 -7.82
N GLY A 500 18.64 -1.68 -8.69
CA GLY A 500 18.25 -2.92 -9.32
C GLY A 500 18.09 -4.06 -8.31
N TYR A 501 17.12 -4.94 -8.55
CA TYR A 501 16.83 -6.08 -7.67
C TYR A 501 18.04 -6.99 -7.44
N HIS A 502 18.96 -7.05 -8.41
CA HIS A 502 20.18 -7.86 -8.34
C HIS A 502 21.30 -7.28 -7.46
N TYR A 503 21.24 -6.00 -7.05
CA TYR A 503 22.42 -5.25 -6.59
C TYR A 503 23.08 -5.83 -5.33
N ASN A 504 22.32 -6.46 -4.44
CA ASN A 504 22.86 -7.09 -3.22
C ASN A 504 23.26 -8.56 -3.42
N GLU A 505 23.11 -9.11 -4.63
CA GLU A 505 23.27 -10.53 -4.94
C GLU A 505 24.55 -10.84 -5.75
N PHE A 506 25.46 -9.88 -5.88
CA PHE A 506 26.72 -10.10 -6.59
C PHE A 506 27.60 -11.15 -5.91
N ILE A 507 28.06 -12.12 -6.70
CA ILE A 507 28.98 -13.18 -6.26
C ILE A 507 30.45 -12.87 -6.57
N GLN A 508 30.72 -11.99 -7.53
CA GLN A 508 32.08 -11.59 -7.95
C GLN A 508 32.45 -10.23 -7.35
N GLU A 509 33.73 -10.02 -7.04
CA GLU A 509 34.25 -8.74 -6.58
C GLU A 509 34.46 -7.73 -7.74
N PRO A 510 34.32 -6.42 -7.49
CA PRO A 510 33.80 -5.82 -6.26
C PRO A 510 32.28 -6.00 -6.16
N LYS A 511 31.75 -6.49 -5.04
CA LYS A 511 30.31 -6.81 -4.92
C LYS A 511 29.39 -5.62 -5.16
N ALA A 512 29.61 -4.47 -4.52
CA ALA A 512 28.85 -3.26 -4.80
C ALA A 512 29.43 -2.56 -6.03
N ARG A 513 28.76 -2.65 -7.17
CA ARG A 513 29.16 -1.99 -8.42
C ARG A 513 27.97 -1.82 -9.36
N GLU A 514 28.06 -0.82 -10.22
CA GLU A 514 27.11 -0.57 -11.30
C GLU A 514 27.79 -0.80 -12.64
N ASN A 515 27.04 -1.27 -13.63
CA ASN A 515 27.59 -1.58 -14.95
C ASN A 515 26.65 -1.09 -16.05
N ILE A 516 27.20 -0.28 -16.94
CA ILE A 516 26.49 0.30 -18.08
C ILE A 516 26.85 -0.54 -19.29
N THR A 517 25.84 -0.94 -20.08
CA THR A 517 26.01 -1.69 -21.32
C THR A 517 25.34 -0.91 -22.45
N ILE A 518 26.10 -0.59 -23.48
CA ILE A 518 25.61 0.15 -24.64
C ILE A 518 25.23 -0.84 -25.74
N TYR A 519 24.06 -0.64 -26.32
CA TYR A 519 23.49 -1.48 -27.37
C TYR A 519 23.33 -0.69 -28.67
N GLU A 520 23.52 -1.37 -29.79
CA GLU A 520 23.00 -0.95 -31.08
C GLU A 520 21.67 -1.65 -31.35
N VAL A 521 20.72 -0.89 -31.90
CA VAL A 521 19.34 -1.32 -32.16
C VAL A 521 19.14 -1.45 -33.66
N PHE A 522 18.89 -2.67 -34.12
CA PHE A 522 18.63 -3.01 -35.51
C PHE A 522 17.13 -3.12 -35.74
N SER A 523 16.43 -1.98 -35.80
CA SER A 523 14.96 -1.89 -35.88
C SER A 523 14.36 -2.73 -37.01
N ASP A 524 14.96 -2.67 -38.20
CA ASP A 524 14.48 -3.38 -39.39
C ASP A 524 14.64 -4.91 -39.26
N GLU A 525 15.61 -5.35 -38.46
CA GLU A 525 15.89 -6.77 -38.21
C GLU A 525 15.21 -7.30 -36.93
N GLY A 526 14.68 -6.41 -36.09
CA GLY A 526 13.92 -6.76 -34.89
C GLY A 526 14.77 -7.23 -33.70
N TYR A 527 16.05 -6.85 -33.63
CA TYR A 527 16.90 -7.17 -32.47
C TYR A 527 17.85 -6.02 -32.05
N ALA A 528 18.45 -6.15 -30.87
CA ALA A 528 19.57 -5.35 -30.39
C ALA A 528 20.79 -6.23 -30.07
N GLU A 529 22.00 -5.69 -30.25
CA GLU A 529 23.28 -6.32 -29.90
C GLU A 529 24.12 -5.39 -29.03
N ALA A 530 24.84 -5.95 -28.05
CA ALA A 530 25.69 -5.16 -27.17
C ALA A 530 27.00 -4.76 -27.86
N LEU A 531 27.38 -3.49 -27.76
CA LEU A 531 28.62 -2.97 -28.34
C LEU A 531 29.77 -3.10 -27.35
N TYR A 532 29.56 -2.59 -26.15
CA TYR A 532 30.52 -2.61 -25.05
C TYR A 532 29.80 -2.39 -23.73
N SER A 533 30.51 -2.66 -22.64
CA SER A 533 30.08 -2.26 -21.30
C SER A 533 31.21 -1.58 -20.54
N TYR A 534 30.88 -0.81 -19.52
CA TYR A 534 31.85 -0.29 -18.58
C TYR A 534 31.25 -0.22 -17.18
N ARG A 535 32.10 -0.36 -16.17
CA ARG A 535 31.68 -0.16 -14.78
C ARG A 535 31.60 1.32 -14.49
N TRP A 536 30.56 1.75 -13.77
CA TRP A 536 30.49 3.11 -13.27
C TRP A 536 31.73 3.41 -12.41
N GLN A 537 32.33 4.56 -12.68
CA GLN A 537 33.37 5.17 -11.84
C GLN A 537 32.84 6.52 -11.37
N PRO A 538 33.29 7.05 -10.21
CA PRO A 538 32.83 8.35 -9.74
C PRO A 538 32.96 9.44 -10.82
N GLN A 539 31.83 10.01 -11.22
CA GLN A 539 31.78 11.08 -12.22
C GLN A 539 31.67 12.43 -11.52
N THR A 540 32.35 13.45 -12.03
CA THR A 540 32.18 14.83 -11.54
C THR A 540 31.34 15.59 -12.55
N ASP A 541 30.18 16.09 -12.13
CA ASP A 541 29.32 16.86 -13.01
C ASP A 541 29.94 18.24 -13.36
N PRO A 542 29.39 18.96 -14.36
CA PRO A 542 29.90 20.28 -14.73
C PRO A 542 29.84 21.34 -13.61
N PHE A 543 29.01 21.16 -12.57
CA PHE A 543 28.95 22.04 -11.41
C PHE A 543 29.95 21.66 -10.30
N GLY A 544 30.68 20.55 -10.47
CA GLY A 544 31.71 20.09 -9.54
C GLY A 544 31.21 19.10 -8.48
N VAL A 545 29.98 18.59 -8.60
CA VAL A 545 29.43 17.57 -7.70
C VAL A 545 29.94 16.20 -8.13
N VAL A 546 30.38 15.38 -7.16
CA VAL A 546 30.91 14.03 -7.43
C VAL A 546 29.85 12.97 -7.17
N HIS A 547 29.47 12.26 -8.22
CA HIS A 547 28.49 11.16 -8.24
C HIS A 547 29.21 9.82 -8.12
N ARG A 548 29.30 9.28 -6.90
CA ARG A 548 30.01 8.01 -6.62
C ARG A 548 29.26 6.79 -7.12
N THR A 549 27.95 6.89 -7.16
CA THR A 549 27.02 5.93 -7.76
C THR A 549 26.20 6.66 -8.82
N TYR A 550 25.41 5.94 -9.60
CA TYR A 550 24.46 6.49 -10.55
C TYR A 550 23.27 7.12 -9.79
N ASP A 551 23.48 8.27 -9.15
CA ASP A 551 22.55 8.85 -8.16
C ASP A 551 21.85 10.14 -8.62
N TYR A 552 22.17 10.62 -9.81
CA TYR A 552 21.54 11.77 -10.45
C TYR A 552 21.46 11.55 -11.96
N PRO A 553 20.30 11.77 -12.61
CA PRO A 553 20.11 11.40 -14.01
C PRO A 553 20.81 12.39 -14.95
N GLY A 554 21.25 11.90 -16.11
CA GLY A 554 21.84 12.71 -17.18
C GLY A 554 23.19 13.35 -16.83
N VAL A 555 23.96 12.74 -15.91
CA VAL A 555 25.35 13.14 -15.62
C VAL A 555 26.22 12.71 -16.81
N PRO A 556 26.98 13.63 -17.42
CA PRO A 556 27.87 13.28 -18.52
C PRO A 556 29.01 12.39 -18.02
N VAL A 557 29.23 11.27 -18.70
CA VAL A 557 30.31 10.33 -18.36
C VAL A 557 31.62 10.78 -19.03
N ASP A 558 32.68 10.95 -18.24
CA ASP A 558 34.04 11.10 -18.75
C ASP A 558 34.56 9.74 -19.22
N ARG A 559 34.53 9.52 -20.54
CA ARG A 559 34.99 8.29 -21.18
C ARG A 559 36.44 7.92 -20.84
N SER A 560 37.29 8.89 -20.50
CA SER A 560 38.68 8.63 -20.12
C SER A 560 38.83 8.07 -18.70
N SER A 561 37.78 8.21 -17.87
CA SER A 561 37.75 7.75 -16.48
C SER A 561 37.31 6.29 -16.31
N VAL A 562 36.76 5.68 -17.35
CA VAL A 562 36.13 4.35 -17.31
C VAL A 562 36.86 3.35 -18.20
N GLU A 563 36.88 2.09 -17.76
CA GLU A 563 37.46 0.98 -18.52
C GLU A 563 36.38 0.32 -19.39
N MET A 564 36.55 0.41 -20.70
CA MET A 564 35.63 -0.17 -21.69
C MET A 564 35.93 -1.66 -21.89
N CYS A 565 34.92 -2.50 -21.76
CA CYS A 565 34.95 -3.93 -22.04
C CYS A 565 34.23 -4.21 -23.36
N SER A 566 34.93 -4.79 -24.33
CA SER A 566 34.36 -5.27 -25.60
C SER A 566 35.24 -6.41 -26.16
N PRO A 567 34.66 -7.48 -26.74
CA PRO A 567 33.23 -7.70 -26.93
C PRO A 567 32.52 -8.11 -25.62
N VAL A 568 31.22 -7.85 -25.55
CA VAL A 568 30.33 -8.28 -24.47
C VAL A 568 29.09 -8.90 -25.08
N LEU A 569 28.52 -9.92 -24.42
CA LEU A 569 27.36 -10.67 -24.92
C LEU A 569 27.53 -11.16 -26.38
N GLU A 570 28.73 -11.59 -26.76
CA GLU A 570 29.03 -12.01 -28.13
C GLU A 570 28.11 -13.15 -28.59
N GLY A 571 27.49 -12.98 -29.77
CA GLY A 571 26.54 -13.93 -30.34
C GLY A 571 25.12 -13.89 -29.75
N VAL A 572 24.82 -12.93 -28.86
CA VAL A 572 23.48 -12.76 -28.28
C VAL A 572 22.72 -11.67 -29.04
N ARG A 573 21.55 -12.02 -29.58
CA ARG A 573 20.59 -11.08 -30.18
C ARG A 573 19.37 -10.95 -29.29
N ILE A 574 19.11 -9.74 -28.80
CA ILE A 574 17.99 -9.45 -27.91
C ILE A 574 16.79 -9.02 -28.76
N PRO A 575 15.65 -9.72 -28.72
CA PRO A 575 14.47 -9.33 -29.48
C PRO A 575 13.95 -7.94 -29.07
N LEU A 576 13.64 -7.09 -30.06
CA LEU A 576 13.05 -5.79 -29.77
C LEU A 576 11.63 -5.92 -29.27
N ARG A 577 11.30 -5.07 -28.30
CA ARG A 577 9.97 -4.87 -27.75
C ARG A 577 9.81 -3.37 -27.48
N PRO A 578 9.72 -2.53 -28.52
CA PRO A 578 9.68 -1.08 -28.35
C PRO A 578 8.43 -0.67 -27.57
N HIS A 579 8.60 0.07 -26.47
CA HIS A 579 7.50 0.56 -25.64
C HIS A 579 7.90 1.82 -24.88
N PHE A 580 6.89 2.50 -24.33
CA PHE A 580 7.10 3.56 -23.34
C PHE A 580 6.94 2.96 -21.94
N GLY A 581 7.97 3.08 -21.10
CA GLY A 581 7.92 2.79 -19.66
C GLY A 581 6.96 3.76 -18.96
N VAL A 582 7.06 5.06 -19.31
CA VAL A 582 6.20 6.11 -18.75
C VAL A 582 5.06 6.51 -19.68
N ILE A 583 3.83 6.28 -19.23
CA ILE A 583 2.61 6.97 -19.71
C ILE A 583 1.79 7.37 -18.49
N ALA A 584 1.57 8.66 -18.27
CA ALA A 584 0.99 9.15 -17.03
C ALA A 584 0.03 10.33 -17.24
N VAL A 585 -1.05 10.36 -16.46
CA VAL A 585 -1.85 11.57 -16.22
C VAL A 585 -1.48 12.16 -14.86
N ALA A 586 -1.62 13.47 -14.65
CA ALA A 586 -1.19 14.09 -13.40
C ALA A 586 -2.09 13.68 -12.21
N PRO A 587 -1.51 13.15 -11.11
CA PRO A 587 -2.26 12.79 -9.93
C PRO A 587 -2.76 14.01 -9.14
N ARG A 588 -3.80 13.81 -8.33
CA ARG A 588 -4.40 14.86 -7.47
C ARG A 588 -3.77 14.97 -6.09
N GLU A 589 -3.05 13.95 -5.62
CA GLU A 589 -2.65 13.82 -4.22
C GLU A 589 -1.51 14.78 -3.83
N ALA A 590 -0.59 15.06 -4.74
CA ALA A 590 0.55 15.94 -4.50
C ALA A 590 0.84 16.84 -5.70
N GLU A 591 1.53 17.95 -5.45
CA GLU A 591 1.88 18.91 -6.50
C GLU A 591 3.06 18.44 -7.34
N LEU A 592 4.11 17.91 -6.71
CA LEU A 592 5.26 17.28 -7.38
C LEU A 592 5.28 15.81 -6.96
N VAL A 593 5.33 14.91 -7.93
CA VAL A 593 5.33 13.46 -7.73
C VAL A 593 6.51 12.86 -8.45
N ASP A 594 7.38 12.15 -7.73
CA ASP A 594 8.48 11.35 -8.26
C ASP A 594 8.03 10.50 -9.47
N SER A 595 8.76 10.56 -10.57
CA SER A 595 8.40 9.83 -11.79
C SER A 595 8.66 8.32 -11.73
N VAL A 596 9.39 7.83 -10.72
CA VAL A 596 9.78 6.42 -10.60
C VAL A 596 8.61 5.54 -10.19
N PRO A 597 7.91 5.73 -9.05
CA PRO A 597 6.90 4.77 -8.64
C PRO A 597 5.62 4.86 -9.50
N PRO A 598 5.19 3.78 -10.18
CA PRO A 598 3.89 3.77 -10.84
C PRO A 598 2.74 3.74 -9.83
N SER A 599 1.55 4.13 -10.28
CA SER A 599 0.34 4.04 -9.46
C SER A 599 -0.94 4.07 -10.31
N TYR A 600 -2.08 4.42 -9.70
CA TYR A 600 -3.38 4.47 -10.35
C TYR A 600 -3.39 5.38 -11.60
N PHE A 601 -2.55 6.42 -11.62
CA PHE A 601 -2.47 7.44 -12.67
C PHE A 601 -1.59 7.02 -13.86
N GLY A 602 -1.07 5.79 -13.88
CA GLY A 602 -0.03 5.37 -14.81
C GLY A 602 1.35 5.57 -14.18
N GLY A 603 2.21 6.31 -14.85
CA GLY A 603 3.61 6.51 -14.41
C GLY A 603 4.53 5.50 -15.07
N ASN A 604 5.57 5.07 -14.34
CA ASN A 604 6.57 4.09 -14.77
C ASN A 604 6.02 2.66 -14.76
N LEU A 605 5.24 2.32 -15.79
CA LEU A 605 4.53 1.04 -15.82
C LEU A 605 5.45 -0.12 -16.16
N ASP A 606 6.49 0.13 -16.95
CA ASP A 606 7.52 -0.82 -17.41
C ASP A 606 6.95 -2.16 -17.81
N ASN A 607 5.87 -2.08 -18.58
CA ASN A 607 5.27 -3.24 -19.20
C ASN A 607 5.59 -3.20 -20.69
N TRP A 608 6.49 -4.08 -21.13
CA TRP A 608 6.95 -4.13 -22.52
C TRP A 608 5.84 -4.30 -23.56
N ARG A 609 4.63 -4.67 -23.12
CA ARG A 609 3.44 -4.81 -23.96
C ARG A 609 2.80 -3.45 -24.32
N LEU A 610 3.23 -2.33 -23.73
CA LEU A 610 2.88 -0.94 -24.09
C LEU A 610 3.60 -0.48 -25.37
N GLY A 611 3.59 -1.32 -26.40
CA GLY A 611 4.19 -1.05 -27.69
C GLY A 611 3.14 -0.77 -28.77
N GLN A 612 3.59 -0.81 -30.02
CA GLN A 612 2.72 -0.63 -31.19
C GLN A 612 1.47 -1.53 -31.17
N GLY A 613 0.31 -0.93 -31.43
CA GLY A 613 -0.99 -1.61 -31.49
C GLY A 613 -1.65 -1.84 -30.13
N SER A 614 -1.02 -1.42 -29.03
CA SER A 614 -1.62 -1.45 -27.70
C SER A 614 -2.32 -0.13 -27.35
N ALA A 615 -3.15 -0.17 -26.32
CA ALA A 615 -3.71 1.01 -25.68
C ALA A 615 -3.60 0.91 -24.15
N VAL A 616 -3.51 2.06 -23.49
CA VAL A 616 -3.63 2.17 -22.03
C VAL A 616 -4.78 3.10 -21.67
N TYR A 617 -5.59 2.68 -20.70
CA TYR A 617 -6.68 3.45 -20.13
C TYR A 617 -6.26 3.94 -18.75
N LEU A 618 -6.24 5.26 -18.57
CA LEU A 618 -5.81 5.93 -17.35
C LEU A 618 -6.96 6.74 -16.73
N PRO A 619 -7.24 6.57 -15.43
CA PRO A 619 -8.28 7.35 -14.74
C PRO A 619 -7.85 8.81 -14.57
N VAL A 620 -8.71 9.75 -14.99
CA VAL A 620 -8.47 11.18 -14.84
C VAL A 620 -8.73 11.61 -13.40
N SER A 621 -7.75 12.27 -12.78
CA SER A 621 -7.87 12.82 -11.42
C SER A 621 -7.80 14.34 -11.33
N VAL A 622 -7.42 15.02 -12.41
CA VAL A 622 -7.33 16.50 -12.50
C VAL A 622 -7.91 16.99 -13.82
N PRO A 623 -8.43 18.23 -13.88
CA PRO A 623 -8.92 18.81 -15.14
C PRO A 623 -7.86 18.79 -16.24
N GLY A 624 -8.26 18.38 -17.44
CA GLY A 624 -7.38 18.28 -18.60
C GLY A 624 -6.47 17.05 -18.63
N ALA A 625 -6.52 16.19 -17.61
CA ALA A 625 -5.66 15.01 -17.40
C ALA A 625 -4.15 15.27 -17.27
N LEU A 626 -3.58 16.20 -18.04
CA LEU A 626 -2.16 16.55 -18.09
C LEU A 626 -1.28 15.33 -18.41
N LEU A 627 -1.51 14.75 -19.60
CA LEU A 627 -0.85 13.54 -20.09
C LEU A 627 0.63 13.79 -20.40
N SER A 628 1.54 12.97 -19.87
CA SER A 628 2.95 12.96 -20.22
C SER A 628 3.40 11.56 -20.63
N ILE A 629 4.34 11.48 -21.59
CA ILE A 629 4.91 10.22 -22.10
C ILE A 629 6.44 10.33 -22.09
N GLY A 630 7.12 9.28 -21.64
CA GLY A 630 8.56 9.29 -21.47
C GLY A 630 9.12 7.88 -21.36
N ASP A 631 10.38 7.80 -20.90
CA ASP A 631 11.08 6.55 -20.60
C ASP A 631 11.00 5.49 -21.72
N PRO A 632 11.52 5.79 -22.92
CA PRO A 632 11.37 4.90 -24.07
C PRO A 632 12.38 3.74 -24.02
N HIS A 633 11.88 2.52 -24.27
CA HIS A 633 12.64 1.27 -24.14
C HIS A 633 12.64 0.46 -25.44
N ALA A 634 13.82 0.11 -25.95
CA ALA A 634 13.98 -0.76 -27.13
C ALA A 634 13.60 -2.22 -26.83
N ALA A 635 13.92 -2.70 -25.63
CA ALA A 635 13.54 -4.02 -25.15
C ALA A 635 13.60 -4.09 -23.62
N GLN A 636 12.74 -4.92 -23.04
CA GLN A 636 12.73 -5.21 -21.60
C GLN A 636 12.25 -6.64 -21.35
N GLY A 637 12.72 -7.23 -20.25
CA GLY A 637 12.18 -8.46 -19.69
C GLY A 637 11.15 -8.17 -18.59
N ASP A 638 10.16 -9.06 -18.45
CA ASP A 638 9.25 -9.07 -17.29
C ASP A 638 10.10 -9.17 -16.00
N GLY A 639 10.12 -8.10 -15.19
CA GLY A 639 10.86 -7.97 -13.93
C GLY A 639 11.95 -6.89 -13.91
N GLU A 640 12.50 -6.48 -15.06
CA GLU A 640 13.47 -5.37 -15.15
C GLU A 640 14.63 -5.43 -14.13
N LEU A 641 15.19 -6.62 -13.93
CA LEU A 641 16.03 -6.94 -12.76
C LEU A 641 17.29 -6.07 -12.59
N GLY A 642 17.81 -5.53 -13.70
CA GLY A 642 18.96 -4.63 -13.71
C GLY A 642 18.69 -3.28 -13.05
N GLY A 643 17.41 -2.89 -12.93
CA GLY A 643 16.99 -1.54 -12.59
C GLY A 643 16.56 -0.72 -13.81
N THR A 644 16.87 -1.17 -15.02
CA THR A 644 16.58 -0.47 -16.28
C THR A 644 16.33 -1.47 -17.41
N ALA A 645 15.72 -0.99 -18.49
CA ALA A 645 15.55 -1.70 -19.74
C ALA A 645 16.78 -1.54 -20.67
N ILE A 646 16.59 -1.76 -21.98
CA ILE A 646 17.42 -1.11 -23.01
C ILE A 646 16.80 0.25 -23.30
N GLU A 647 17.26 1.22 -22.54
CA GLU A 647 16.93 2.64 -22.54
C GLU A 647 17.29 3.29 -23.88
N CYS A 648 16.30 3.66 -24.69
CA CYS A 648 16.51 4.07 -26.08
C CYS A 648 15.49 5.12 -26.51
N SER A 649 15.95 6.33 -26.86
CA SER A 649 15.09 7.42 -27.35
C SER A 649 14.17 6.95 -28.48
N MET A 650 12.91 7.42 -28.49
CA MET A 650 11.90 6.98 -29.47
C MET A 650 11.04 8.12 -30.00
N THR A 651 10.37 7.86 -31.11
CA THR A 651 9.24 8.67 -31.57
C THR A 651 8.03 7.77 -31.69
N GLY A 652 6.93 8.16 -31.05
CA GLY A 652 5.65 7.47 -31.12
C GLY A 652 4.61 8.30 -31.85
N ASP A 653 3.66 7.62 -32.50
CA ASP A 653 2.43 8.22 -32.98
C ASP A 653 1.29 7.66 -32.12
N VAL A 654 0.63 8.53 -31.36
CA VAL A 654 -0.40 8.13 -30.38
C VAL A 654 -1.74 8.81 -30.68
N THR A 655 -2.83 8.07 -30.56
CA THR A 655 -4.20 8.63 -30.57
C THR A 655 -4.69 8.76 -29.14
N VAL A 656 -5.22 9.92 -28.76
CA VAL A 656 -5.73 10.17 -27.40
C VAL A 656 -7.24 10.31 -27.44
N ILE A 657 -7.95 9.45 -26.71
CA ILE A 657 -9.42 9.42 -26.69
C ILE A 657 -9.89 9.63 -25.24
N LEU A 658 -10.77 10.61 -25.05
CA LEU A 658 -11.46 10.84 -23.79
C LEU A 658 -12.76 10.03 -23.77
N HIS A 659 -12.93 9.24 -22.72
CA HIS A 659 -14.16 8.53 -22.38
C HIS A 659 -14.76 9.17 -21.13
N LYS A 660 -16.00 9.66 -21.20
CA LYS A 660 -16.62 10.30 -20.03
C LYS A 660 -16.98 9.26 -18.97
N LYS A 661 -17.01 9.68 -17.71
CA LYS A 661 -17.34 8.83 -16.55
C LYS A 661 -18.59 7.98 -16.83
N GLY A 662 -18.43 6.65 -16.76
CA GLY A 662 -19.52 5.69 -16.92
C GLY A 662 -19.82 5.24 -18.36
N GLU A 663 -19.17 5.81 -19.39
CA GLU A 663 -19.41 5.44 -20.79
C GLU A 663 -18.78 4.08 -21.14
N LEU A 664 -17.47 3.94 -20.94
CA LEU A 664 -16.73 2.72 -21.29
C LEU A 664 -16.61 1.75 -20.10
N PHE A 665 -16.30 2.29 -18.93
CA PHE A 665 -16.17 1.54 -17.70
C PHE A 665 -17.15 2.09 -16.67
N VAL A 666 -17.80 1.20 -15.90
CA VAL A 666 -18.59 1.63 -14.73
C VAL A 666 -17.69 2.45 -13.79
N GLU A 667 -16.47 1.96 -13.55
CA GLU A 667 -15.41 2.71 -12.88
C GLU A 667 -14.03 2.11 -13.19
N LEU A 668 -13.09 2.94 -13.63
CA LEU A 668 -11.67 2.57 -13.74
C LEU A 668 -10.88 3.30 -12.66
N SER A 669 -10.07 2.56 -11.90
CA SER A 669 -9.28 3.11 -10.78
C SER A 669 -7.82 2.69 -10.84
N TYR A 670 -7.36 2.22 -11.99
CA TYR A 670 -6.02 1.71 -12.22
C TYR A 670 -5.71 1.73 -13.73
N PRO A 671 -4.43 1.66 -14.14
CA PRO A 671 -4.06 1.49 -15.53
C PRO A 671 -4.55 0.13 -16.06
N LEU A 672 -5.39 0.16 -17.09
CA LEU A 672 -5.77 -1.03 -17.84
C LEU A 672 -5.08 -0.98 -19.21
N LEU A 673 -4.39 -2.05 -19.56
CA LEU A 673 -3.76 -2.21 -20.86
C LEU A 673 -4.64 -3.10 -21.74
N GLU A 674 -4.68 -2.79 -23.02
CA GLU A 674 -5.39 -3.58 -24.02
C GLU A 674 -4.49 -3.79 -25.24
N THR A 675 -4.40 -5.04 -25.69
CA THR A 675 -3.85 -5.40 -26.98
C THR A 675 -4.99 -5.91 -27.87
N PRO A 676 -4.76 -6.17 -29.18
CA PRO A 676 -5.79 -6.76 -30.03
C PRO A 676 -6.38 -8.06 -29.46
N THR A 677 -5.58 -8.83 -28.70
CA THR A 677 -5.95 -10.17 -28.22
C THR A 677 -6.14 -10.27 -26.71
N GLU A 678 -5.70 -9.30 -25.91
CA GLU A 678 -5.59 -9.44 -24.45
C GLU A 678 -6.03 -8.18 -23.71
N TRP A 679 -6.54 -8.38 -22.49
CA TRP A 679 -6.62 -7.36 -21.45
C TRP A 679 -5.53 -7.63 -20.43
N ILE A 680 -4.78 -6.59 -20.05
CA ILE A 680 -3.66 -6.70 -19.13
C ILE A 680 -3.89 -5.74 -17.97
N LEU A 681 -4.02 -6.28 -16.76
CA LEU A 681 -4.29 -5.50 -15.55
C LEU A 681 -3.06 -5.50 -14.67
N ILE A 682 -2.56 -4.31 -14.30
CA ILE A 682 -1.35 -4.20 -13.48
C ILE A 682 -1.75 -3.93 -12.02
N GLY A 683 -1.39 -4.85 -11.14
CA GLY A 683 -1.40 -4.69 -9.69
C GLY A 683 -0.07 -4.13 -9.18
N PHE A 684 -0.14 -3.30 -8.16
CA PHE A 684 1.05 -2.71 -7.52
C PHE A 684 1.11 -3.06 -6.03
N SER A 685 2.29 -2.97 -5.42
CA SER A 685 2.45 -3.15 -3.96
C SER A 685 1.44 -2.27 -3.20
N HIS A 686 1.27 -1.02 -3.66
CA HIS A 686 0.32 -0.06 -3.14
C HIS A 686 -0.48 0.56 -4.31
N PRO A 687 -1.79 0.27 -4.47
CA PRO A 687 -2.59 0.74 -5.60
C PRO A 687 -2.56 2.26 -5.77
N ASN A 688 -2.66 3.00 -4.65
CA ASN A 688 -2.50 4.44 -4.57
C ASN A 688 -1.60 4.78 -3.37
N TYR A 689 -0.29 4.64 -3.56
CA TYR A 689 0.71 4.87 -2.50
C TYR A 689 0.70 6.32 -1.98
N LEU A 690 0.40 7.30 -2.85
CA LEU A 690 0.31 8.70 -2.48
C LEU A 690 -0.81 8.96 -1.47
N ALA A 691 -1.96 8.34 -1.66
CA ALA A 691 -3.05 8.42 -0.70
C ALA A 691 -2.76 7.58 0.56
N GLU A 692 -2.25 6.35 0.40
CA GLU A 692 -1.99 5.44 1.52
C GLU A 692 -0.98 6.01 2.53
N PHE A 693 0.12 6.59 2.02
CA PHE A 693 1.24 7.06 2.83
C PHE A 693 1.32 8.59 2.96
N GLY A 694 0.38 9.33 2.35
CA GLY A 694 0.23 10.77 2.48
C GLY A 694 1.53 11.54 2.26
N LYS A 695 1.88 12.44 3.20
CA LYS A 695 3.07 13.31 3.07
C LYS A 695 4.39 12.56 2.95
N LYS A 696 4.45 11.31 3.41
CA LYS A 696 5.65 10.47 3.34
C LYS A 696 5.65 9.50 2.16
N GLY A 697 4.62 9.51 1.31
CA GLY A 697 4.41 8.46 0.33
C GLY A 697 5.53 8.28 -0.68
N GLN A 698 6.15 9.38 -1.11
CA GLN A 698 7.28 9.32 -2.05
C GLN A 698 8.57 8.75 -1.42
N GLY A 699 8.66 8.60 -0.10
CA GLY A 699 9.76 7.90 0.56
C GLY A 699 9.38 6.49 1.02
N GLU A 700 8.21 6.35 1.65
CA GLU A 700 7.75 5.07 2.23
C GLU A 700 7.50 3.99 1.17
N VAL A 701 7.12 4.38 -0.06
CA VAL A 701 6.87 3.41 -1.15
C VAL A 701 8.08 2.56 -1.48
N TYR A 702 9.30 3.10 -1.37
CA TYR A 702 10.55 2.37 -1.58
C TYR A 702 10.90 1.42 -0.44
N ALA A 703 10.43 1.70 0.79
CA ALA A 703 10.68 0.85 1.95
C ALA A 703 9.68 -0.30 2.10
N ASN A 704 8.53 -0.21 1.40
CA ASN A 704 7.41 -1.13 1.55
C ASN A 704 7.09 -1.91 0.24
N SER A 705 8.06 -2.00 -0.68
CA SER A 705 7.92 -2.77 -1.93
C SER A 705 7.63 -4.25 -1.67
N SER A 706 6.67 -4.84 -2.39
CA SER A 706 6.32 -6.26 -2.21
C SER A 706 5.59 -6.85 -3.43
N LEU A 707 6.12 -7.98 -3.92
CA LEU A 707 5.46 -8.79 -4.95
C LEU A 707 4.19 -9.47 -4.42
N ASP A 708 4.15 -9.85 -3.15
CA ASP A 708 2.97 -10.46 -2.54
C ASP A 708 1.80 -9.48 -2.48
N LEU A 709 2.07 -8.21 -2.14
CA LEU A 709 1.07 -7.15 -2.17
C LEU A 709 0.63 -6.85 -3.61
N ALA A 710 1.57 -6.75 -4.55
CA ALA A 710 1.28 -6.53 -5.97
C ALA A 710 0.44 -7.66 -6.58
N MET A 711 0.73 -8.92 -6.24
CA MET A 711 -0.06 -10.08 -6.67
C MET A 711 -1.48 -10.04 -6.12
N LYS A 712 -1.66 -9.68 -4.83
CA LYS A 712 -2.98 -9.49 -4.24
C LYS A 712 -3.76 -8.38 -4.94
N ASP A 713 -3.11 -7.29 -5.28
CA ASP A 713 -3.74 -6.19 -6.02
C ASP A 713 -4.13 -6.61 -7.45
N ALA A 714 -3.23 -7.27 -8.18
CA ALA A 714 -3.50 -7.81 -9.52
C ALA A 714 -4.70 -8.76 -9.51
N PHE A 715 -4.76 -9.65 -8.51
CA PHE A 715 -5.91 -10.53 -8.28
C PHE A 715 -7.21 -9.74 -8.05
N ARG A 716 -7.20 -8.73 -7.15
CA ARG A 716 -8.39 -7.92 -6.86
C ARG A 716 -8.89 -7.18 -8.09
N LYS A 717 -7.97 -6.63 -8.89
CA LYS A 717 -8.26 -5.91 -10.15
C LYS A 717 -8.83 -6.85 -11.20
N ALA A 718 -8.20 -7.99 -11.45
CA ALA A 718 -8.67 -9.02 -12.39
C ALA A 718 -10.05 -9.57 -11.98
N ARG A 719 -10.23 -9.89 -10.69
CA ARG A 719 -11.53 -10.28 -10.13
C ARG A 719 -12.60 -9.23 -10.40
N ARG A 720 -12.32 -7.97 -10.06
CA ARG A 720 -13.26 -6.84 -10.27
C ARG A 720 -13.61 -6.69 -11.75
N PHE A 721 -12.62 -6.71 -12.63
CA PHE A 721 -12.80 -6.61 -14.07
C PHE A 721 -13.70 -7.72 -14.61
N LEU A 722 -13.46 -8.98 -14.23
CA LEU A 722 -14.27 -10.12 -14.67
C LEU A 722 -15.70 -10.04 -14.14
N MET A 723 -15.89 -9.61 -12.89
CA MET A 723 -17.22 -9.48 -12.30
C MET A 723 -18.02 -8.33 -12.93
N GLU A 724 -17.40 -7.17 -13.13
CA GLU A 724 -18.08 -5.96 -13.61
C GLU A 724 -18.24 -5.96 -15.14
N SER A 725 -17.19 -6.32 -15.87
CA SER A 725 -17.15 -6.20 -17.34
C SER A 725 -17.57 -7.48 -18.06
N LYS A 726 -17.52 -8.64 -17.39
CA LYS A 726 -17.90 -9.94 -17.96
C LYS A 726 -19.07 -10.62 -17.24
N GLY A 727 -19.61 -9.99 -16.19
CA GLY A 727 -20.81 -10.45 -15.49
C GLY A 727 -20.63 -11.74 -14.70
N LEU A 728 -19.40 -12.16 -14.42
CA LEU A 728 -19.12 -13.38 -13.66
C LEU A 728 -19.42 -13.18 -12.17
N THR A 729 -19.85 -14.25 -11.50
CA THR A 729 -19.83 -14.28 -10.03
C THR A 729 -18.40 -14.31 -9.50
N GLU A 730 -18.20 -14.03 -8.21
CA GLU A 730 -16.88 -14.07 -7.59
C GLU A 730 -16.24 -15.47 -7.70
N ASP A 731 -16.99 -16.53 -7.42
CA ASP A 731 -16.52 -17.91 -7.52
C ASP A 731 -16.14 -18.30 -8.96
N GLU A 732 -16.92 -17.87 -9.96
CA GLU A 732 -16.60 -18.09 -11.37
C GLU A 732 -15.37 -17.31 -11.83
N ALA A 733 -15.23 -16.05 -11.38
CA ALA A 733 -14.05 -15.24 -11.67
C ALA A 733 -12.79 -15.90 -11.09
N ILE A 734 -12.84 -16.37 -9.84
CA ILE A 734 -11.71 -17.08 -9.21
C ILE A 734 -11.39 -18.38 -9.96
N ALA A 735 -12.40 -19.17 -10.31
CA ALA A 735 -12.21 -20.41 -11.06
C ALA A 735 -11.57 -20.14 -12.44
N LEU A 736 -12.03 -19.12 -13.17
CA LEU A 736 -11.49 -18.73 -14.46
C LEU A 736 -10.04 -18.24 -14.34
N MET A 737 -9.77 -17.34 -13.39
CA MET A 737 -8.43 -16.80 -13.19
C MET A 737 -7.43 -17.90 -12.85
N SER A 738 -7.82 -18.85 -12.00
CA SER A 738 -6.97 -19.97 -11.60
C SER A 738 -6.64 -20.92 -12.76
N ALA A 739 -7.45 -20.95 -13.81
CA ALA A 739 -7.33 -21.90 -14.91
C ALA A 739 -6.76 -21.29 -16.21
N ALA A 740 -6.96 -19.99 -16.43
CA ALA A 740 -6.74 -19.38 -17.75
C ALA A 740 -6.28 -17.91 -17.74
N VAL A 741 -5.95 -17.34 -16.57
CA VAL A 741 -5.34 -16.00 -16.48
C VAL A 741 -3.91 -16.14 -16.02
N ASP A 742 -2.98 -15.58 -16.79
CA ASP A 742 -1.55 -15.65 -16.48
C ASP A 742 -1.15 -14.43 -15.63
N PHE A 743 -0.49 -14.66 -14.50
CA PHE A 743 0.08 -13.60 -13.67
C PHE A 743 1.60 -13.58 -13.82
N GLY A 744 2.15 -12.41 -14.16
CA GLY A 744 3.57 -12.20 -14.38
C GLY A 744 4.10 -11.00 -13.62
N VAL A 745 5.39 -11.00 -13.29
CA VAL A 745 6.05 -9.84 -12.69
C VAL A 745 6.27 -8.79 -13.78
N THR A 746 5.86 -7.55 -13.52
CA THR A 746 6.06 -6.43 -14.46
C THR A 746 7.45 -5.83 -14.25
N GLN A 747 7.71 -5.34 -13.03
CA GLN A 747 9.00 -4.83 -12.56
C GLN A 747 9.12 -5.01 -11.05
N VAL A 748 10.36 -4.96 -10.54
CA VAL A 748 10.70 -5.00 -9.11
C VAL A 748 11.76 -3.96 -8.74
N VAL A 749 11.73 -2.80 -9.39
CA VAL A 749 12.81 -1.80 -9.27
C VAL A 749 12.35 -0.36 -8.99
N ASP A 750 11.04 -0.09 -9.08
CA ASP A 750 10.52 1.30 -9.00
C ASP A 750 9.97 1.72 -7.64
N GLY A 751 10.35 1.03 -6.57
CA GLY A 751 9.70 1.17 -5.26
C GLY A 751 8.30 0.54 -5.25
N ASN A 752 7.34 1.01 -6.06
CA ASN A 752 6.01 0.40 -6.15
C ASN A 752 6.00 -0.77 -7.16
N TRP A 753 6.40 -1.96 -6.72
CA TRP A 753 6.56 -3.11 -7.61
C TRP A 753 5.26 -3.56 -8.27
N GLY A 754 5.37 -4.10 -9.50
CA GLY A 754 4.23 -4.42 -10.35
C GLY A 754 4.08 -5.91 -10.66
N VAL A 755 2.84 -6.41 -10.68
CA VAL A 755 2.43 -7.74 -11.18
C VAL A 755 1.28 -7.56 -12.17
N HIS A 756 1.37 -8.11 -13.37
CA HIS A 756 0.32 -8.01 -14.37
C HIS A 756 -0.48 -9.32 -14.50
N ALA A 757 -1.78 -9.20 -14.71
CA ALA A 757 -2.70 -10.29 -15.01
C ALA A 757 -3.14 -10.22 -16.48
N ILE A 758 -2.90 -11.26 -17.26
CA ILE A 758 -3.20 -11.34 -18.69
C ILE A 758 -4.46 -12.18 -18.91
N ILE A 759 -5.50 -11.53 -19.41
CA ILE A 759 -6.79 -12.15 -19.72
C ILE A 759 -6.97 -12.14 -21.25
N ARG A 760 -6.90 -13.32 -21.88
CA ARG A 760 -7.10 -13.43 -23.34
C ARG A 760 -8.55 -13.19 -23.70
N LYS A 761 -8.80 -12.32 -24.68
CA LYS A 761 -10.15 -11.99 -25.18
C LYS A 761 -10.87 -13.21 -25.73
N SER A 762 -10.14 -14.16 -26.33
CA SER A 762 -10.65 -15.41 -26.88
C SER A 762 -11.30 -16.36 -25.85
N LEU A 763 -11.14 -16.10 -24.55
CA LEU A 763 -11.82 -16.87 -23.50
C LEU A 763 -13.32 -16.58 -23.47
N PHE A 764 -13.75 -15.42 -23.96
CA PHE A 764 -15.14 -15.01 -24.00
C PHE A 764 -15.66 -15.20 -25.42
N LYS A 765 -16.81 -15.89 -25.56
CA LYS A 765 -17.50 -15.98 -26.85
C LYS A 765 -18.09 -14.60 -27.15
N LEU A 766 -17.79 -14.08 -28.35
CA LEU A 766 -18.39 -12.86 -28.89
C LEU A 766 -19.90 -13.00 -29.01
#